data_AF-A0A1Y2J6L8-F1
#
_entry.id   AF-A0A1Y2J6L8-F1
#
_cell.length_a   1.000
_cell.length_b   1.000
_cell.length_c   1.000
_cell.angle_alpha   90.00
_cell.angle_beta   90.00
_cell.angle_gamma   90.00
#
_symmetry.space_group_name_H-M   'P 1'
#
loop_
_entity.id
_entity.type
_entity.pdbx_description
1 polymer ?
#
loop_
_entity_poly.entity_id
_entity_poly.type
_entity_poly.pdbx_seq_one_letter_code
_entity_poly.pdbx_strand_id
1 'polypeptide(L)'
;MANSVTVGATNSADIDGLLSGYKWTGTITYSFPDSPSDYSNPYYGGNSEPTSSGFAAAPSAMQAAINYAIGLILGYTNASIQYVGTDGANIMIAQSSKPPTSYAYYPGDYAAGGDVWFGTQYNYSQAKLGNYEFTTAMHELGHALGLKHSQETGGPANVAVPSAHDDSEYTIMSYRSYVGASTTAGYSNEAYGYPQTYMANDILALQTMYGANYTTQGGNTVYSWNPTTGQEFINGVGQLAPGGGTGNSANRIYETIWDGGGIDTYDLSNYTTNLSINLNPGATSLFSTVQRANLGDNQKLGYDHYASGNVYNAYLYNNDARSYIDNATGGSGNDTIIGNAIANVLNGGGGNDTITGGGGNDAIIGGAGTDTTVYSGNRANYAITYSAVTQTLTVVDQRSGSPDGTDTVTGVESFQFADGVVASSVLMGPPKADLSEFVAVSQSSVPGGGNVTVDAYNMNLGDAVAGPSIAGIYLSTDATITTSDTLLATVSTSMTLATVSQAGYYDHQTILVAVPGNLAPGTYYIGGIGDYNNQLSERDETNNTYNAVQITVTAPGHPDLIEYVAVDKTTVAAGSSLTVDAYNMNIGNAVAGPTTAAIYISTDATITASDTLLTTVTTSSTLSTVSLPGYYDQKAVSVTLPGNLAPGTYYIGGISDYNNQLTESNETNNTYNVVQVTVTAPTQPDLIEYLVAAKTTVAAGSGLTIDAYNMNIGNAVAGPTTAAIYLSTDATITTSDTLLTTLTTGSTLATVSQPGYYDLHTVTLTLPGNLAPGTYYVGGISDYNNQLTESNETNNTYNTLQVTVTAPAQPDLIEYLVVNNATVAAGSGLTFDAYNMNIGNAVAGPTTAGIYLSTDATITTGDTLLTTLTTSSTLATVSQPGYYDLHTVTVTLPGNLAPGTYYVGGISDYNNHLTESNETNNTYNAVQITVAAASGPVASQAPTASLSPAQATTNGGAGAGGALLAGHPNVQDNFALLQTDNAQGGLWADHSQLARLVSELAARTQQLTDMTDAHFVFDHVSETAQHHVGDYHLI
;
A
#
# COMPACT_ATOMS: atom_id res chain seq x y z
N MET A 1 -35.24 1.71 72.00
CA MET A 1 -35.15 2.98 72.72
C MET A 1 -33.69 3.29 72.95
N ALA A 2 -33.30 4.53 72.69
CA ALA A 2 -32.03 5.12 73.08
C ALA A 2 -31.96 5.32 74.61
N ASN A 3 -30.75 5.49 75.12
CA ASN A 3 -30.51 5.93 76.51
C ASN A 3 -29.93 7.36 76.49
N SER A 4 -30.01 8.08 77.61
CA SER A 4 -29.37 9.39 77.78
C SER A 4 -27.90 9.26 78.19
N VAL A 5 -27.06 10.14 77.65
CA VAL A 5 -25.65 10.27 78.01
C VAL A 5 -25.23 11.74 78.10
N THR A 6 -24.23 12.02 78.93
CA THR A 6 -23.69 13.38 79.12
C THR A 6 -22.89 13.87 77.90
N VAL A 7 -23.06 15.14 77.55
CA VAL A 7 -22.25 15.85 76.54
C VAL A 7 -21.13 16.63 77.25
N GLY A 8 -19.95 16.70 76.65
CA GLY A 8 -18.82 17.51 77.14
C GLY A 8 -18.88 18.96 76.63
N ALA A 9 -18.08 19.84 77.23
CA ALA A 9 -17.90 21.21 76.75
C ALA A 9 -16.96 21.25 75.53
N THR A 10 -17.25 22.14 74.59
CA THR A 10 -16.50 22.40 73.35
C THR A 10 -15.47 23.51 73.50
N ASN A 11 -15.63 24.40 74.49
CA ASN A 11 -14.95 25.69 74.63
C ASN A 11 -15.40 26.78 73.63
N SER A 12 -16.46 26.52 72.84
CA SER A 12 -17.18 27.57 72.11
C SER A 12 -18.37 28.02 72.95
N ALA A 13 -18.45 29.32 73.27
CA ALA A 13 -19.56 29.86 74.06
C ALA A 13 -20.91 29.80 73.31
N ASP A 14 -20.87 29.89 71.99
CA ASP A 14 -22.03 29.79 71.11
C ASP A 14 -22.65 28.38 71.10
N ILE A 15 -21.81 27.35 71.22
CA ILE A 15 -22.25 25.94 71.22
C ILE A 15 -22.49 25.42 72.64
N ASP A 16 -21.58 25.68 73.58
CA ASP A 16 -21.80 25.33 74.99
C ASP A 16 -22.96 26.14 75.61
N GLY A 17 -23.28 27.29 75.02
CA GLY A 17 -24.47 28.09 75.28
C GLY A 17 -25.78 27.46 74.77
N LEU A 18 -25.73 26.45 73.90
CA LEU A 18 -26.89 25.71 73.41
C LEU A 18 -26.97 24.27 73.91
N LEU A 19 -25.90 23.68 74.45
CA LEU A 19 -25.94 22.31 74.97
C LEU A 19 -26.63 22.24 76.35
N SER A 20 -27.66 21.40 76.50
CA SER A 20 -28.28 21.08 77.81
C SER A 20 -27.35 20.31 78.76
N GLY A 21 -26.33 19.65 78.20
CA GLY A 21 -25.44 18.72 78.90
C GLY A 21 -25.83 17.24 78.74
N TYR A 22 -26.97 16.94 78.09
CA TYR A 22 -27.44 15.57 77.82
C TYR A 22 -27.84 15.38 76.35
N LYS A 23 -27.60 14.18 75.81
CA LYS A 23 -28.03 13.75 74.48
C LYS A 23 -28.50 12.29 74.51
N TRP A 24 -29.20 11.85 73.47
CA TRP A 24 -29.50 10.44 73.29
C TRP A 24 -28.31 9.65 72.71
N THR A 25 -28.29 8.32 72.91
CA THR A 25 -27.39 7.39 72.23
C THR A 25 -28.08 6.11 71.78
N GLY A 26 -27.77 5.64 70.57
CA GLY A 26 -28.50 4.58 69.87
C GLY A 26 -29.70 5.12 69.08
N THR A 27 -30.58 4.22 68.62
CA THR A 27 -31.78 4.60 67.85
C THR A 27 -32.86 5.19 68.76
N ILE A 28 -33.10 6.48 68.56
CA ILE A 28 -34.17 7.29 69.14
C ILE A 28 -35.47 6.91 68.44
N THR A 29 -36.51 6.58 69.20
CA THR A 29 -37.87 6.41 68.64
C THR A 29 -38.74 7.62 68.97
N TYR A 30 -39.63 8.02 68.06
CA TYR A 30 -40.63 9.05 68.33
C TYR A 30 -42.04 8.60 67.94
N SER A 31 -43.04 9.15 68.60
CA SER A 31 -44.46 8.85 68.37
C SER A 31 -45.36 10.06 68.58
N PHE A 32 -46.58 9.95 68.04
CA PHE A 32 -47.66 10.92 68.24
C PHE A 32 -48.82 10.22 68.98
N PRO A 33 -48.81 10.15 70.33
CA PRO A 33 -49.87 9.52 71.10
C PRO A 33 -51.27 10.01 70.74
N ASP A 34 -52.23 9.09 70.70
CA ASP A 34 -53.64 9.40 70.45
C ASP A 34 -54.53 9.20 71.69
N SER A 35 -53.98 8.63 72.77
CA SER A 35 -54.67 8.41 74.04
C SER A 35 -53.80 8.76 75.27
N PRO A 36 -54.40 9.20 76.41
CA PRO A 36 -53.68 9.40 77.67
C PRO A 36 -53.10 8.11 78.26
N SER A 37 -53.49 6.92 77.76
CA SER A 37 -53.02 5.60 78.19
C SER A 37 -51.58 5.28 77.78
N ASP A 38 -51.08 5.99 76.78
CA ASP A 38 -49.88 5.59 76.03
C ASP A 38 -48.62 6.03 76.81
N TYR A 39 -48.80 7.05 77.66
CA TYR A 39 -47.86 7.51 78.68
C TYR A 39 -47.90 6.62 79.93
N SER A 40 -46.72 6.36 80.50
CA SER A 40 -46.63 5.54 81.71
C SER A 40 -47.29 6.17 82.94
N ASN A 41 -47.82 5.33 83.83
CA ASN A 41 -48.52 5.74 85.05
C ASN A 41 -47.90 5.02 86.27
N PRO A 42 -47.30 5.74 87.24
CA PRO A 42 -47.21 7.20 87.35
C PRO A 42 -46.18 7.83 86.40
N TYR A 43 -46.53 8.97 85.83
CA TYR A 43 -45.65 9.77 84.98
C TYR A 43 -44.63 10.51 85.87
N TYR A 44 -43.42 9.96 85.99
CA TYR A 44 -42.37 10.46 86.86
C TYR A 44 -41.30 11.27 86.09
N GLY A 45 -40.88 12.38 86.69
CA GLY A 45 -39.92 13.34 86.10
C GLY A 45 -40.59 14.56 85.44
N GLY A 46 -41.91 14.49 85.19
CA GLY A 46 -42.69 15.60 84.66
C GLY A 46 -43.38 16.48 85.72
N ASN A 47 -43.99 17.59 85.27
CA ASN A 47 -44.72 18.59 86.06
C ASN A 47 -46.21 18.22 86.28
N SER A 48 -46.50 16.93 86.47
CA SER A 48 -47.84 16.37 86.68
C SER A 48 -48.80 16.55 85.49
N GLU A 49 -48.35 16.13 84.31
CA GLU A 49 -49.02 16.16 83.01
C GLU A 49 -50.29 15.29 82.97
N PRO A 50 -51.23 15.57 82.03
CA PRO A 50 -52.57 15.02 82.08
C PRO A 50 -52.71 13.62 81.44
N THR A 51 -52.08 12.59 82.01
CA THR A 51 -52.37 11.16 81.69
C THR A 51 -53.76 10.69 82.16
N SER A 52 -54.70 11.64 82.37
CA SER A 52 -56.03 11.40 82.94
C SER A 52 -57.09 12.44 82.57
N SER A 53 -56.77 13.74 82.42
CA SER A 53 -57.72 14.74 81.87
C SER A 53 -57.03 16.01 81.37
N GLY A 54 -57.25 16.39 80.10
CA GLY A 54 -56.65 17.59 79.48
C GLY A 54 -55.56 17.32 78.43
N PHE A 55 -55.37 16.06 78.06
CA PHE A 55 -54.58 15.62 76.90
C PHE A 55 -55.38 15.81 75.59
N ALA A 56 -54.67 16.03 74.48
CA ALA A 56 -55.16 15.82 73.12
C ALA A 56 -54.02 15.35 72.20
N ALA A 57 -54.36 14.65 71.10
CA ALA A 57 -53.38 14.21 70.11
C ALA A 57 -52.78 15.41 69.34
N ALA A 58 -51.54 15.27 68.86
CA ALA A 58 -50.88 16.28 68.02
C ALA A 58 -51.66 16.50 66.69
N PRO A 59 -52.06 17.74 66.33
CA PRO A 59 -52.71 18.03 65.05
C PRO A 59 -51.84 17.67 63.84
N SER A 60 -52.44 17.25 62.72
CA SER A 60 -51.68 16.79 61.53
C SER A 60 -50.70 17.82 60.97
N ALA A 61 -50.98 19.13 61.07
CA ALA A 61 -50.04 20.19 60.68
C ALA A 61 -48.79 20.24 61.59
N MET A 62 -48.97 20.04 62.90
CA MET A 62 -47.87 19.90 63.86
C MET A 62 -47.07 18.61 63.61
N GLN A 63 -47.75 17.49 63.35
CA GLN A 63 -47.07 16.23 62.99
C GLN A 63 -46.21 16.41 61.72
N ALA A 64 -46.71 17.13 60.72
CA ALA A 64 -45.95 17.45 59.51
C ALA A 64 -44.74 18.36 59.80
N ALA A 65 -44.89 19.37 60.67
CA ALA A 65 -43.78 20.23 61.09
C ALA A 65 -42.68 19.45 61.84
N ILE A 66 -43.06 18.56 62.75
CA ILE A 66 -42.14 17.65 63.45
C ILE A 66 -41.44 16.70 62.47
N ASN A 67 -42.18 16.09 61.54
CA ASN A 67 -41.60 15.17 60.56
C ASN A 67 -40.59 15.88 59.63
N TYR A 68 -40.87 17.14 59.25
CA TYR A 68 -39.92 17.99 58.52
C TYR A 68 -38.69 18.32 59.38
N ALA A 69 -38.88 18.73 60.64
CA ALA A 69 -37.80 19.03 61.57
C ALA A 69 -36.87 17.81 61.80
N ILE A 70 -37.44 16.62 61.96
CA ILE A 70 -36.69 15.36 62.03
C ILE A 70 -35.95 15.09 60.71
N GLY A 71 -36.58 15.36 59.56
CA GLY A 71 -35.93 15.33 58.25
C GLY A 71 -34.68 16.22 58.18
N LEU A 72 -34.78 17.47 58.66
CA LEU A 72 -33.64 18.39 58.76
C LEU A 72 -32.54 17.85 59.70
N ILE A 73 -32.91 17.37 60.90
CA ILE A 73 -31.94 16.82 61.87
C ILE A 73 -31.19 15.60 61.33
N LEU A 74 -31.89 14.70 60.62
CA LEU A 74 -31.28 13.58 59.90
C LEU A 74 -30.47 14.06 58.69
N GLY A 75 -30.86 15.18 58.10
CA GLY A 75 -30.11 15.89 57.07
C GLY A 75 -28.74 16.35 57.57
N TYR A 76 -28.72 17.04 58.72
CA TYR A 76 -27.52 17.63 59.31
C TYR A 76 -26.64 16.64 60.08
N THR A 77 -27.21 15.57 60.64
CA THR A 77 -26.52 14.73 61.63
C THR A 77 -26.67 13.22 61.42
N ASN A 78 -25.72 12.44 61.94
CA ASN A 78 -25.78 10.97 61.97
C ASN A 78 -26.68 10.44 63.10
N ALA A 79 -27.67 11.22 63.56
CA ALA A 79 -28.68 10.74 64.49
C ALA A 79 -29.49 9.60 63.86
N SER A 80 -29.98 8.67 64.69
CA SER A 80 -30.86 7.59 64.24
C SER A 80 -32.23 7.81 64.89
N ILE A 81 -33.14 8.43 64.14
CA ILE A 81 -34.50 8.77 64.60
C ILE A 81 -35.53 7.96 63.80
N GLN A 82 -36.45 7.27 64.47
CA GLN A 82 -37.45 6.40 63.83
C GLN A 82 -38.86 6.62 64.38
N TYR A 83 -39.84 6.73 63.48
CA TYR A 83 -41.26 6.81 63.86
C TYR A 83 -41.77 5.42 64.26
N VAL A 84 -42.48 5.33 65.40
CA VAL A 84 -43.04 4.06 65.91
C VAL A 84 -44.57 4.06 66.06
N GLY A 85 -45.27 5.09 65.58
CA GLY A 85 -46.73 5.18 65.61
C GLY A 85 -47.24 6.08 66.73
N THR A 86 -48.22 5.60 67.49
CA THR A 86 -48.86 6.31 68.62
C THR A 86 -48.32 5.87 69.98
N ASP A 87 -47.93 4.60 70.13
CA ASP A 87 -47.46 4.01 71.39
C ASP A 87 -46.10 4.56 71.89
N GLY A 88 -45.70 4.13 73.08
CA GLY A 88 -44.53 4.66 73.82
C GLY A 88 -43.19 4.65 73.06
N ALA A 89 -42.47 5.78 73.15
CA ALA A 89 -41.23 6.05 72.43
C ALA A 89 -40.18 6.78 73.31
N ASN A 90 -39.02 7.18 72.75
CA ASN A 90 -38.07 8.07 73.44
C ASN A 90 -38.50 9.54 73.42
N ILE A 91 -39.32 9.93 72.44
CA ILE A 91 -39.82 11.30 72.25
C ILE A 91 -41.31 11.16 71.92
N MET A 92 -42.19 11.34 72.91
CA MET A 92 -43.65 11.28 72.69
C MET A 92 -44.22 12.69 72.59
N ILE A 93 -44.99 12.96 71.53
CA ILE A 93 -45.34 14.32 71.12
C ILE A 93 -46.86 14.51 71.09
N ALA A 94 -47.39 15.34 71.99
CA ALA A 94 -48.84 15.53 72.15
C ALA A 94 -49.23 16.96 72.61
N GLN A 95 -50.54 17.21 72.71
CA GLN A 95 -51.10 18.43 73.30
C GLN A 95 -51.57 18.22 74.75
N SER A 96 -51.43 19.28 75.55
CA SER A 96 -51.80 19.31 76.96
C SER A 96 -52.36 20.68 77.34
N SER A 97 -53.40 20.69 78.18
CA SER A 97 -53.95 21.92 78.77
C SER A 97 -53.10 22.50 79.92
N LYS A 98 -51.87 22.00 80.14
CA LYS A 98 -50.93 22.48 81.16
C LYS A 98 -50.06 23.66 80.68
N PRO A 99 -49.26 23.55 79.60
CA PRO A 99 -48.52 24.71 79.09
C PRO A 99 -49.45 25.78 78.49
N PRO A 100 -49.08 27.07 78.59
CA PRO A 100 -49.73 28.12 77.82
C PRO A 100 -49.31 28.07 76.34
N THR A 101 -48.00 27.98 76.08
CA THR A 101 -47.37 27.82 74.76
C THR A 101 -47.01 26.36 74.53
N SER A 102 -45.93 25.88 75.15
CA SER A 102 -45.36 24.55 75.00
C SER A 102 -44.24 24.33 76.04
N TYR A 103 -43.73 23.10 76.13
CA TYR A 103 -42.39 22.76 76.63
C TYR A 103 -42.01 21.34 76.21
N ALA A 104 -40.72 21.01 76.31
CA ALA A 104 -40.20 19.66 76.17
C ALA A 104 -39.18 19.30 77.26
N TYR A 105 -38.96 18.00 77.45
CA TYR A 105 -38.00 17.47 78.41
C TYR A 105 -36.69 17.06 77.75
N TYR A 106 -35.56 17.43 78.34
CA TYR A 106 -34.24 17.02 77.86
C TYR A 106 -34.07 15.48 77.87
N PRO A 107 -33.17 14.92 77.03
CA PRO A 107 -32.85 13.50 76.98
C PRO A 107 -32.59 12.89 78.36
N GLY A 108 -33.34 11.86 78.76
CA GLY A 108 -33.22 11.29 80.10
C GLY A 108 -33.85 9.91 80.26
N ASP A 109 -33.22 9.07 81.09
CA ASP A 109 -33.67 7.70 81.39
C ASP A 109 -34.81 7.68 82.43
N TYR A 110 -35.86 8.47 82.20
CA TYR A 110 -37.05 8.57 83.05
C TYR A 110 -38.32 8.76 82.20
N ALA A 111 -39.49 8.53 82.82
CA ALA A 111 -40.78 8.38 82.13
C ALA A 111 -41.28 9.58 81.30
N ALA A 112 -40.68 10.76 81.49
CA ALA A 112 -40.99 11.98 80.76
C ALA A 112 -39.81 12.49 79.89
N GLY A 113 -38.65 11.82 79.92
CA GLY A 113 -37.44 12.32 79.26
C GLY A 113 -37.56 12.25 77.73
N GLY A 114 -37.41 13.38 77.05
CA GLY A 114 -37.64 13.54 75.61
C GLY A 114 -39.07 13.90 75.21
N ASP A 115 -40.05 13.89 76.12
CA ASP A 115 -41.44 14.18 75.76
C ASP A 115 -41.67 15.65 75.43
N VAL A 116 -42.55 15.90 74.46
CA VAL A 116 -42.90 17.24 73.97
C VAL A 116 -44.40 17.50 74.17
N TRP A 117 -44.71 18.62 74.83
CA TRP A 117 -46.08 18.99 75.21
C TRP A 117 -46.44 20.38 74.71
N PHE A 118 -47.32 20.43 73.70
CA PHE A 118 -47.85 21.69 73.16
C PHE A 118 -49.14 22.14 73.88
N GLY A 119 -49.27 23.43 74.13
CA GLY A 119 -50.38 24.04 74.84
C GLY A 119 -51.63 24.18 73.98
N THR A 120 -52.80 23.98 74.58
CA THR A 120 -54.09 24.13 73.89
C THR A 120 -54.58 25.59 73.78
N GLN A 121 -53.73 26.59 74.05
CA GLN A 121 -54.08 28.01 73.90
C GLN A 121 -53.71 28.57 72.51
N TYR A 122 -52.72 27.96 71.85
CA TYR A 122 -52.29 28.30 70.49
C TYR A 122 -52.84 27.29 69.49
N ASN A 123 -53.14 27.75 68.27
CA ASN A 123 -53.79 26.92 67.25
C ASN A 123 -52.79 26.22 66.33
N TYR A 124 -52.04 25.26 66.88
CA TYR A 124 -51.05 24.46 66.14
C TYR A 124 -51.60 23.65 64.95
N SER A 125 -52.91 23.65 64.70
CA SER A 125 -53.46 23.19 63.40
C SER A 125 -53.10 24.13 62.23
N GLN A 126 -52.56 25.32 62.52
CA GLN A 126 -52.11 26.33 61.54
C GLN A 126 -50.59 26.32 61.29
N ALA A 127 -49.84 25.36 61.84
CA ALA A 127 -48.39 25.25 61.63
C ALA A 127 -48.03 25.17 60.14
N LYS A 128 -47.16 26.07 59.69
CA LYS A 128 -46.68 26.20 58.30
C LYS A 128 -45.27 26.78 58.30
N LEU A 129 -44.43 26.37 57.34
CA LEU A 129 -43.05 26.82 57.22
C LEU A 129 -42.93 28.36 57.36
N GLY A 130 -42.05 28.80 58.25
CA GLY A 130 -41.79 30.21 58.55
C GLY A 130 -42.75 30.88 59.56
N ASN A 131 -43.78 30.19 60.09
CA ASN A 131 -44.65 30.73 61.15
C ASN A 131 -44.31 30.23 62.56
N TYR A 132 -44.78 30.99 63.56
CA TYR A 132 -44.53 30.73 64.98
C TYR A 132 -44.87 29.29 65.40
N GLU A 133 -46.04 28.77 65.02
CA GLU A 133 -46.46 27.40 65.36
C GLU A 133 -45.53 26.32 64.79
N PHE A 134 -44.89 26.58 63.65
CA PHE A 134 -43.94 25.66 63.00
C PHE A 134 -42.55 25.74 63.62
N THR A 135 -41.98 26.94 63.78
CA THR A 135 -40.67 27.11 64.42
C THR A 135 -40.70 26.69 65.89
N THR A 136 -41.84 26.85 66.59
CA THR A 136 -42.03 26.29 67.94
C THR A 136 -41.98 24.76 67.93
N ALA A 137 -42.50 24.09 66.90
CA ALA A 137 -42.39 22.63 66.80
C ALA A 137 -40.93 22.16 66.64
N MET A 138 -40.11 22.95 65.94
CA MET A 138 -38.67 22.70 65.80
C MET A 138 -37.89 22.98 67.09
N HIS A 139 -38.20 24.08 67.77
CA HIS A 139 -37.61 24.50 69.05
C HIS A 139 -37.76 23.41 70.12
N GLU A 140 -39.00 22.93 70.32
CA GLU A 140 -39.30 21.92 71.35
C GLU A 140 -38.69 20.54 70.99
N LEU A 141 -38.58 20.20 69.71
CA LEU A 141 -37.83 19.01 69.27
C LEU A 141 -36.31 19.18 69.52
N GLY A 142 -35.78 20.40 69.38
CA GLY A 142 -34.41 20.74 69.76
C GLY A 142 -34.14 20.46 71.24
N HIS A 143 -35.07 20.85 72.12
CA HIS A 143 -35.03 20.48 73.55
C HIS A 143 -35.07 18.97 73.77
N ALA A 144 -36.01 18.24 73.13
CA ALA A 144 -36.11 16.78 73.23
C ALA A 144 -34.86 16.03 72.74
N LEU A 145 -34.01 16.68 71.94
CA LEU A 145 -32.72 16.19 71.45
C LEU A 145 -31.50 16.71 72.22
N GLY A 146 -31.67 17.62 73.17
CA GLY A 146 -30.62 18.07 74.07
C GLY A 146 -30.12 19.52 73.91
N LEU A 147 -30.77 20.35 73.09
CA LEU A 147 -30.52 21.80 73.08
C LEU A 147 -31.20 22.49 74.28
N LYS A 148 -30.63 23.59 74.78
CA LYS A 148 -31.24 24.48 75.80
C LYS A 148 -31.47 25.88 75.23
N HIS A 149 -32.22 26.72 75.93
CA HIS A 149 -32.36 28.13 75.55
C HIS A 149 -31.01 28.85 75.54
N SER A 150 -30.79 29.68 74.52
CA SER A 150 -29.54 30.45 74.35
C SER A 150 -29.30 31.45 75.49
N GLN A 151 -30.36 32.11 75.97
CA GLN A 151 -30.29 33.12 77.03
C GLN A 151 -30.00 32.56 78.44
N GLU A 152 -30.01 31.24 78.63
CA GLU A 152 -29.93 30.59 79.96
C GLU A 152 -28.52 30.10 80.27
N THR A 153 -28.01 30.41 81.47
CA THR A 153 -26.76 29.81 81.97
C THR A 153 -26.99 28.36 82.41
N GLY A 154 -26.27 27.41 81.82
CA GLY A 154 -26.34 26.00 82.19
C GLY A 154 -25.49 25.14 81.27
N GLY A 155 -25.83 23.86 81.14
CA GLY A 155 -25.11 22.96 80.24
C GLY A 155 -23.71 22.58 80.72
N PRO A 156 -22.87 22.00 79.84
CA PRO A 156 -21.59 21.40 80.23
C PRO A 156 -20.52 22.42 80.64
N ALA A 157 -20.62 23.68 80.19
CA ALA A 157 -19.72 24.77 80.57
C ALA A 157 -20.34 25.77 81.56
N ASN A 158 -21.63 25.64 81.92
CA ASN A 158 -22.39 26.61 82.71
C ASN A 158 -22.41 28.03 82.11
N VAL A 159 -22.67 28.13 80.80
CA VAL A 159 -22.71 29.41 80.05
C VAL A 159 -24.05 29.61 79.32
N ALA A 160 -24.29 30.84 78.91
CA ALA A 160 -25.29 31.23 77.91
C ALA A 160 -24.57 31.56 76.59
N VAL A 161 -25.31 31.61 75.48
CA VAL A 161 -24.78 32.10 74.20
C VAL A 161 -24.35 33.58 74.37
N PRO A 162 -23.27 34.03 73.71
CA PRO A 162 -22.88 35.45 73.70
C PRO A 162 -24.05 36.35 73.31
N SER A 163 -24.26 37.45 74.03
CA SER A 163 -25.46 38.29 73.85
C SER A 163 -25.57 39.02 72.50
N ALA A 164 -24.55 38.91 71.64
CA ALA A 164 -24.56 39.37 70.26
C ALA A 164 -25.11 38.32 69.27
N HIS A 165 -25.18 37.05 69.69
CA HIS A 165 -25.70 35.91 68.92
C HIS A 165 -26.89 35.22 69.63
N ASP A 166 -27.44 35.87 70.67
CA ASP A 166 -28.64 35.43 71.41
C ASP A 166 -29.91 35.98 70.74
N ASP A 167 -30.17 35.53 69.50
CA ASP A 167 -31.43 35.76 68.78
C ASP A 167 -31.71 34.71 67.69
N SER A 168 -32.85 34.89 67.00
CA SER A 168 -33.34 33.98 65.95
C SER A 168 -32.50 33.90 64.67
N GLU A 169 -31.53 34.80 64.45
CA GLU A 169 -30.64 34.74 63.26
C GLU A 169 -29.54 33.68 63.44
N TYR A 170 -29.15 33.38 64.69
CA TYR A 170 -28.12 32.39 65.00
C TYR A 170 -28.69 31.08 65.54
N THR A 171 -29.80 31.13 66.28
CA THR A 171 -30.40 29.97 66.96
C THR A 171 -31.91 30.11 67.15
N ILE A 172 -32.66 29.08 66.73
CA ILE A 172 -34.11 29.02 66.99
C ILE A 172 -34.41 28.85 68.49
N MET A 173 -33.41 28.53 69.32
CA MET A 173 -33.53 28.34 70.76
C MET A 173 -33.55 29.65 71.56
N SER A 174 -33.34 30.81 70.93
CA SER A 174 -33.45 32.11 71.60
C SER A 174 -34.88 32.61 71.67
N TYR A 175 -35.28 33.12 72.83
CA TYR A 175 -36.55 33.85 73.01
C TYR A 175 -36.50 35.30 72.46
N ARG A 176 -35.48 35.66 71.66
CA ARG A 176 -35.36 36.97 71.00
C ARG A 176 -35.57 36.87 69.51
N SER A 177 -36.41 37.78 69.00
CA SER A 177 -36.52 38.04 67.56
C SER A 177 -35.21 38.53 66.96
N TYR A 178 -34.56 39.50 67.62
CA TYR A 178 -33.32 40.17 67.22
C TYR A 178 -32.49 40.54 68.48
N VAL A 179 -31.20 40.83 68.31
CA VAL A 179 -30.27 41.18 69.40
C VAL A 179 -30.85 42.25 70.34
N GLY A 180 -31.06 41.88 71.60
CA GLY A 180 -31.61 42.77 72.63
C GLY A 180 -33.14 42.84 72.72
N ALA A 181 -33.88 42.09 71.88
CA ALA A 181 -35.33 41.92 72.03
C ALA A 181 -35.72 41.28 73.38
N SER A 182 -37.01 41.34 73.72
CA SER A 182 -37.52 41.01 75.06
C SER A 182 -37.88 39.53 75.22
N THR A 183 -37.04 38.77 75.91
CA THR A 183 -37.28 37.35 76.25
C THR A 183 -38.53 37.07 77.11
N THR A 184 -39.20 38.11 77.64
CA THR A 184 -40.42 37.96 78.45
C THR A 184 -41.67 38.62 77.84
N ALA A 185 -41.61 39.09 76.60
CA ALA A 185 -42.75 39.68 75.89
C ALA A 185 -43.26 38.83 74.73
N GLY A 186 -42.55 37.74 74.40
CA GLY A 186 -42.73 36.99 73.16
C GLY A 186 -42.03 37.65 71.97
N TYR A 187 -41.98 36.90 70.87
CA TYR A 187 -41.42 37.35 69.60
C TYR A 187 -42.23 38.50 68.98
N SER A 188 -41.55 39.38 68.24
CA SER A 188 -42.14 40.49 67.48
C SER A 188 -42.17 40.27 65.96
N ASN A 189 -41.74 39.09 65.48
CA ASN A 189 -41.66 38.78 64.05
C ASN A 189 -43.05 38.81 63.38
N GLU A 190 -43.07 39.14 62.09
CA GLU A 190 -44.29 39.05 61.28
C GLU A 190 -44.76 37.58 61.09
N ALA A 191 -45.99 37.40 60.58
CA ALA A 191 -46.68 36.11 60.53
C ALA A 191 -45.94 34.95 59.82
N TYR A 192 -44.98 35.25 58.95
CA TYR A 192 -44.10 34.27 58.28
C TYR A 192 -42.62 34.72 58.32
N GLY A 193 -42.22 35.46 59.37
CA GLY A 193 -40.87 35.97 59.56
C GLY A 193 -40.03 35.18 60.56
N TYR A 194 -40.32 33.90 60.76
CA TYR A 194 -39.57 33.02 61.67
C TYR A 194 -38.63 32.08 60.89
N PRO A 195 -37.54 31.58 61.51
CA PRO A 195 -36.67 30.59 60.90
C PRO A 195 -37.41 29.37 60.35
N GLN A 196 -37.03 28.98 59.14
CA GLN A 196 -37.63 27.88 58.38
C GLN A 196 -36.86 26.57 58.58
N THR A 197 -35.55 26.67 58.76
CA THR A 197 -34.65 25.60 59.21
C THR A 197 -34.25 25.79 60.67
N TYR A 198 -33.45 24.86 61.21
CA TYR A 198 -32.55 25.18 62.32
C TYR A 198 -31.48 26.17 61.82
N MET A 199 -30.95 27.02 62.70
CA MET A 199 -29.98 28.06 62.32
C MET A 199 -28.54 27.62 62.59
N ALA A 200 -27.55 28.41 62.16
CA ALA A 200 -26.14 27.98 62.10
C ALA A 200 -25.57 27.46 63.44
N ASN A 201 -25.88 28.08 64.59
CA ASN A 201 -25.44 27.57 65.90
C ASN A 201 -26.19 26.28 66.30
N ASP A 202 -27.48 26.16 65.95
CA ASP A 202 -28.28 24.95 66.23
C ASP A 202 -27.73 23.75 65.46
N ILE A 203 -27.42 23.93 64.17
CA ILE A 203 -26.86 22.90 63.29
C ILE A 203 -25.53 22.41 63.88
N LEU A 204 -24.61 23.32 64.20
CA LEU A 204 -23.31 22.95 64.77
C LEU A 204 -23.44 22.33 66.18
N ALA A 205 -24.43 22.72 66.99
CA ALA A 205 -24.69 22.12 68.30
C ALA A 205 -25.29 20.70 68.18
N LEU A 206 -26.23 20.48 67.25
CA LEU A 206 -26.77 19.16 66.91
C LEU A 206 -25.68 18.24 66.35
N GLN A 207 -24.81 18.75 65.47
CA GLN A 207 -23.65 18.03 64.94
C GLN A 207 -22.59 17.73 66.01
N THR A 208 -22.40 18.63 66.98
CA THR A 208 -21.56 18.36 68.17
C THR A 208 -22.11 17.19 69.00
N MET A 209 -23.44 17.06 69.10
CA MET A 209 -24.06 15.94 69.81
C MET A 209 -24.08 14.64 68.98
N TYR A 210 -24.40 14.69 67.70
CA TYR A 210 -24.74 13.50 66.90
C TYR A 210 -23.79 13.21 65.72
N GLY A 211 -22.79 14.07 65.50
CA GLY A 211 -21.84 14.03 64.37
C GLY A 211 -22.50 14.51 63.06
N ALA A 212 -21.77 15.26 62.22
CA ALA A 212 -22.31 15.76 60.95
C ALA A 212 -22.54 14.66 59.89
N ASN A 213 -23.66 14.74 59.18
CA ASN A 213 -24.00 13.84 58.08
C ASN A 213 -23.59 14.44 56.73
N TYR A 214 -22.54 13.85 56.14
CA TYR A 214 -21.99 14.24 54.84
C TYR A 214 -22.54 13.43 53.66
N THR A 215 -23.67 12.74 53.83
CA THR A 215 -24.36 12.04 52.72
C THR A 215 -25.59 12.80 52.22
N THR A 216 -26.13 13.70 53.04
CA THR A 216 -27.16 14.66 52.64
C THR A 216 -26.54 15.64 51.65
N GLN A 217 -27.10 15.71 50.45
CA GLN A 217 -26.61 16.54 49.33
C GLN A 217 -25.15 16.29 48.91
N GLY A 218 -24.51 15.21 49.38
CA GLY A 218 -23.09 14.85 49.21
C GLY A 218 -22.63 14.47 47.79
N GLY A 219 -22.95 15.33 46.82
CA GLY A 219 -22.55 15.35 45.42
C GLY A 219 -23.27 16.51 44.72
N ASN A 220 -22.57 17.18 43.79
CA ASN A 220 -22.87 18.51 43.21
C ASN A 220 -24.35 18.95 43.25
N THR A 221 -24.63 19.97 44.06
CA THR A 221 -25.98 20.49 44.31
C THR A 221 -26.14 21.95 43.89
N VAL A 222 -27.17 22.23 43.08
CA VAL A 222 -27.59 23.59 42.72
C VAL A 222 -28.78 24.00 43.60
N TYR A 223 -28.59 25.04 44.39
CA TYR A 223 -29.62 25.71 45.17
C TYR A 223 -30.10 26.96 44.44
N SER A 224 -31.42 27.15 44.36
CA SER A 224 -32.05 28.33 43.76
C SER A 224 -33.36 28.64 44.45
N TRP A 225 -33.83 29.89 44.38
CA TRP A 225 -35.04 30.33 45.08
C TRP A 225 -36.00 31.05 44.13
N ASN A 226 -37.30 30.95 44.39
CA ASN A 226 -38.31 31.69 43.64
C ASN A 226 -38.49 33.11 44.21
N PRO A 227 -38.26 34.20 43.45
CA PRO A 227 -38.37 35.59 43.97
C PRO A 227 -39.79 36.01 44.40
N THR A 228 -40.82 35.25 44.04
CA THR A 228 -42.25 35.57 44.27
C THR A 228 -42.90 34.72 45.37
N THR A 229 -42.39 33.50 45.64
CA THR A 229 -42.92 32.59 46.66
C THR A 229 -41.95 32.25 47.80
N GLY A 230 -40.66 32.58 47.67
CA GLY A 230 -39.62 32.26 48.65
C GLY A 230 -39.33 30.77 48.77
N GLN A 231 -39.82 29.97 47.82
CA GLN A 231 -39.61 28.53 47.76
C GLN A 231 -38.18 28.23 47.27
N GLU A 232 -37.43 27.48 48.07
CA GLU A 232 -36.17 26.83 47.71
C GLU A 232 -36.41 25.71 46.66
N PHE A 233 -35.47 25.57 45.73
CA PHE A 233 -35.37 24.48 44.77
C PHE A 233 -33.94 23.92 44.81
N ILE A 234 -33.83 22.63 45.12
CA ILE A 234 -32.57 21.90 45.21
C ILE A 234 -32.49 20.95 44.02
N ASN A 235 -31.49 21.12 43.14
CA ASN A 235 -31.37 20.40 41.86
C ASN A 235 -32.67 20.44 41.03
N GLY A 236 -33.35 21.59 41.03
CA GLY A 236 -34.64 21.81 40.36
C GLY A 236 -35.86 21.21 41.07
N VAL A 237 -35.69 20.51 42.20
CA VAL A 237 -36.78 19.97 43.01
C VAL A 237 -37.20 20.99 44.07
N GLY A 238 -38.40 21.55 43.90
CA GLY A 238 -38.97 22.55 44.80
C GLY A 238 -39.34 21.97 46.17
N GLN A 239 -38.86 22.62 47.23
CA GLN A 239 -39.10 22.24 48.62
C GLN A 239 -40.40 22.84 49.16
N LEU A 240 -40.63 22.81 50.47
CA LEU A 240 -41.78 23.49 51.08
C LEU A 240 -41.65 25.01 50.91
N ALA A 241 -42.72 25.66 50.46
CA ALA A 241 -42.75 27.12 50.33
C ALA A 241 -43.15 27.80 51.66
N PRO A 242 -42.56 28.95 52.03
CA PRO A 242 -42.94 29.75 53.20
C PRO A 242 -44.45 30.03 53.21
N GLY A 243 -45.15 29.66 54.28
CA GLY A 243 -46.61 29.77 54.37
C GLY A 243 -47.43 29.01 53.31
N GLY A 244 -46.80 28.21 52.44
CA GLY A 244 -47.40 27.65 51.23
C GLY A 244 -47.39 28.62 50.03
N GLY A 245 -46.43 29.55 49.95
CA GLY A 245 -46.13 30.37 48.78
C GLY A 245 -47.26 31.32 48.33
N THR A 246 -48.11 31.77 49.26
CA THR A 246 -49.39 32.43 48.93
C THR A 246 -49.66 33.71 49.75
N GLY A 247 -48.94 34.77 49.40
CA GLY A 247 -49.32 36.17 49.69
C GLY A 247 -48.83 36.76 51.01
N ASN A 248 -48.83 38.10 51.09
CA ASN A 248 -48.25 38.88 52.19
C ASN A 248 -46.80 38.44 52.48
N SER A 249 -46.49 38.03 53.71
CA SER A 249 -45.17 37.54 54.11
C SER A 249 -44.91 36.07 53.76
N ALA A 250 -45.82 35.34 53.10
CA ALA A 250 -45.58 34.00 52.56
C ALA A 250 -44.71 34.02 51.28
N ASN A 251 -43.61 34.78 51.35
CA ASN A 251 -42.53 34.97 50.40
C ASN A 251 -41.21 35.33 51.14
N ARG A 252 -41.12 35.12 52.46
CA ARG A 252 -39.84 35.34 53.15
C ARG A 252 -38.90 34.16 52.96
N ILE A 253 -37.62 34.42 52.80
CA ILE A 253 -36.54 33.42 52.89
C ILE A 253 -35.79 33.73 54.18
N TYR A 254 -35.67 32.74 55.06
CA TYR A 254 -35.02 32.87 56.38
C TYR A 254 -34.59 31.49 56.89
N GLU A 255 -33.43 31.03 56.41
CA GLU A 255 -32.97 29.64 56.58
C GLU A 255 -31.45 29.50 56.49
N THR A 256 -30.93 28.38 56.97
CA THR A 256 -29.51 28.01 56.93
C THR A 256 -29.32 26.76 56.09
N ILE A 257 -28.48 26.85 55.04
CA ILE A 257 -28.12 25.71 54.19
C ILE A 257 -27.00 24.89 54.85
N TRP A 258 -27.16 23.57 54.78
CA TRP A 258 -26.14 22.57 55.07
C TRP A 258 -25.99 21.67 53.85
N ASP A 259 -24.77 21.53 53.37
CA ASP A 259 -24.39 20.50 52.39
C ASP A 259 -23.36 19.53 53.00
N GLY A 260 -23.43 18.27 52.59
CA GLY A 260 -22.49 17.21 52.89
C GLY A 260 -21.31 17.14 51.90
N GLY A 261 -21.41 17.83 50.76
CA GLY A 261 -20.31 18.22 49.90
C GLY A 261 -20.34 17.65 48.48
N GLY A 262 -20.08 18.51 47.52
CA GLY A 262 -19.96 18.17 46.12
C GLY A 262 -19.10 19.19 45.37
N ILE A 263 -19.76 19.95 44.49
CA ILE A 263 -19.31 21.21 43.91
C ILE A 263 -20.61 22.01 43.79
N ASP A 264 -20.87 22.83 44.80
CA ASP A 264 -22.23 23.23 45.16
C ASP A 264 -22.45 24.71 44.84
N THR A 265 -23.62 25.07 44.34
CA THR A 265 -23.82 26.32 43.60
C THR A 265 -25.10 27.05 44.03
N TYR A 266 -24.97 28.33 44.39
CA TYR A 266 -26.11 29.24 44.49
C TYR A 266 -26.41 29.85 43.11
N ASP A 267 -27.48 29.39 42.46
CA ASP A 267 -28.00 29.97 41.22
C ASP A 267 -29.11 30.98 41.54
N LEU A 268 -28.76 32.26 41.35
CA LEU A 268 -29.62 33.41 41.57
C LEU A 268 -29.88 34.18 40.26
N SER A 269 -29.64 33.55 39.11
CA SER A 269 -29.84 34.13 37.76
C SER A 269 -31.28 34.60 37.48
N ASN A 270 -32.25 34.14 38.26
CA ASN A 270 -33.65 34.56 38.18
C ASN A 270 -33.98 35.88 38.92
N TYR A 271 -33.01 36.48 39.62
CA TYR A 271 -33.18 37.74 40.34
C TYR A 271 -32.89 38.98 39.48
N THR A 272 -33.56 40.07 39.82
CA THR A 272 -33.45 41.41 39.21
C THR A 272 -33.15 42.50 40.25
N THR A 273 -32.82 42.08 41.47
CA THR A 273 -32.43 42.91 42.60
C THR A 273 -30.95 42.75 42.84
N ASN A 274 -30.26 43.84 43.21
CA ASN A 274 -28.88 43.81 43.66
C ASN A 274 -28.70 42.77 44.79
N LEU A 275 -27.95 41.71 44.50
CA LEU A 275 -27.63 40.63 45.42
C LEU A 275 -26.42 41.02 46.29
N SER A 276 -26.37 40.48 47.51
CA SER A 276 -25.16 40.43 48.33
C SER A 276 -24.95 38.97 48.72
N ILE A 277 -24.10 38.29 47.98
CA ILE A 277 -23.78 36.86 48.13
C ILE A 277 -22.49 36.73 48.92
N ASN A 278 -22.49 35.86 49.93
CA ASN A 278 -21.30 35.52 50.69
C ASN A 278 -21.28 34.01 50.95
N LEU A 279 -20.30 33.30 50.39
CA LEU A 279 -20.17 31.85 50.45
C LEU A 279 -19.37 31.35 51.67
N ASN A 280 -19.03 32.23 52.62
CA ASN A 280 -18.29 31.82 53.83
C ASN A 280 -19.20 31.08 54.83
N PRO A 281 -18.71 30.02 55.50
CA PRO A 281 -19.44 29.33 56.57
C PRO A 281 -19.87 30.27 57.69
N GLY A 282 -21.14 30.20 58.09
CA GLY A 282 -21.74 31.12 59.07
C GLY A 282 -22.05 32.53 58.54
N ALA A 283 -21.70 32.86 57.29
CA ALA A 283 -22.08 34.14 56.68
C ALA A 283 -23.54 34.11 56.19
N THR A 284 -24.06 35.29 55.84
CA THR A 284 -25.42 35.47 55.31
C THR A 284 -25.39 36.16 53.95
N SER A 285 -26.35 35.78 53.10
CA SER A 285 -26.57 36.35 51.78
C SER A 285 -27.95 37.01 51.69
N LEU A 286 -28.03 38.18 51.07
CA LEU A 286 -29.25 38.95 50.83
C LEU A 286 -29.58 38.95 49.34
N PHE A 287 -30.66 38.28 48.96
CA PHE A 287 -31.13 38.22 47.57
C PHE A 287 -32.18 39.30 47.28
N SER A 288 -33.09 39.53 48.24
CA SER A 288 -34.14 40.53 48.09
C SER A 288 -34.66 41.06 49.43
N THR A 289 -34.68 42.38 49.55
CA THR A 289 -35.31 43.08 50.70
C THR A 289 -36.82 42.84 50.78
N VAL A 290 -37.46 42.37 49.70
CA VAL A 290 -38.88 41.95 49.68
C VAL A 290 -39.05 40.54 50.27
N GLN A 291 -38.00 39.72 50.30
CA GLN A 291 -38.03 38.38 50.88
C GLN A 291 -37.33 38.32 52.25
N ARG A 292 -36.69 39.41 52.70
CA ARG A 292 -36.04 39.48 54.02
C ARG A 292 -37.07 39.54 55.15
N ALA A 293 -36.94 38.67 56.14
CA ALA A 293 -37.89 38.57 57.26
C ALA A 293 -37.91 39.84 58.14
N ASN A 294 -39.11 40.29 58.52
CA ASN A 294 -39.32 41.35 59.50
C ASN A 294 -39.42 40.75 60.91
N LEU A 295 -38.46 41.11 61.76
CA LEU A 295 -38.29 40.66 63.14
C LEU A 295 -38.98 41.62 64.15
N GLY A 296 -39.39 42.82 63.72
CA GLY A 296 -40.38 43.66 64.40
C GLY A 296 -39.88 44.92 65.11
N ASP A 297 -40.65 45.35 66.12
CA ASP A 297 -40.55 46.63 66.87
C ASP A 297 -40.90 47.94 66.13
N ASN A 298 -42.08 47.95 65.50
CA ASN A 298 -42.73 49.18 65.05
C ASN A 298 -43.10 50.18 66.18
N GLN A 299 -42.86 49.86 67.48
CA GLN A 299 -43.50 50.59 68.61
C GLN A 299 -42.60 51.11 69.75
N LYS A 300 -41.32 50.71 69.89
CA LYS A 300 -40.38 51.34 70.84
C LYS A 300 -39.29 52.16 70.16
N LEU A 301 -38.69 51.67 69.07
CA LEU A 301 -37.56 52.34 68.42
C LEU A 301 -37.93 53.15 67.17
N GLY A 302 -39.11 52.92 66.59
CA GLY A 302 -39.67 53.73 65.49
C GLY A 302 -39.23 53.31 64.09
N TYR A 303 -38.63 52.12 63.97
CA TYR A 303 -38.29 51.45 62.72
C TYR A 303 -38.35 49.92 62.94
N ASP A 304 -38.72 49.19 61.91
CA ASP A 304 -38.77 47.72 61.95
C ASP A 304 -37.36 47.12 61.88
N HIS A 305 -37.10 46.08 62.67
CA HIS A 305 -35.91 45.24 62.59
C HIS A 305 -36.14 44.15 61.55
N TYR A 306 -35.11 43.81 60.80
CA TYR A 306 -35.12 42.74 59.81
C TYR A 306 -33.92 41.84 60.03
N ALA A 307 -34.05 40.57 59.65
CA ALA A 307 -32.92 39.65 59.60
C ALA A 307 -31.81 40.22 58.70
N SER A 308 -30.54 39.90 58.98
CA SER A 308 -29.39 40.44 58.26
C SER A 308 -29.47 40.12 56.76
N GLY A 309 -29.75 38.86 56.42
CA GLY A 309 -29.97 38.39 55.05
C GLY A 309 -31.20 37.47 54.90
N ASN A 310 -31.22 36.73 53.78
CA ASN A 310 -32.21 35.73 53.44
C ASN A 310 -31.76 34.32 53.81
N VAL A 311 -30.56 33.96 53.36
CA VAL A 311 -29.97 32.64 53.53
C VAL A 311 -28.69 32.78 54.34
N TYR A 312 -28.41 31.79 55.17
CA TYR A 312 -27.22 31.67 55.99
C TYR A 312 -26.51 30.38 55.60
N ASN A 313 -25.19 30.35 55.68
CA ASN A 313 -24.42 29.11 55.46
C ASN A 313 -24.17 28.45 56.82
N ALA A 314 -24.26 27.13 56.93
CA ALA A 314 -23.86 26.44 58.16
C ALA A 314 -22.37 26.68 58.49
N TYR A 315 -21.99 26.49 59.75
CA TYR A 315 -20.58 26.42 60.14
C TYR A 315 -19.97 25.06 59.77
N LEU A 316 -18.68 25.03 59.41
CA LEU A 316 -17.98 23.77 59.14
C LEU A 316 -17.82 22.95 60.42
N TYR A 317 -18.41 21.74 60.45
CA TYR A 317 -18.15 20.79 61.52
C TYR A 317 -16.67 20.37 61.51
N ASN A 318 -15.96 20.62 62.61
CA ASN A 318 -14.51 20.38 62.76
C ASN A 318 -13.58 21.02 61.71
N ASN A 319 -14.02 22.09 61.04
CA ASN A 319 -13.33 22.71 59.89
C ASN A 319 -13.18 21.77 58.66
N ASP A 320 -14.07 20.79 58.51
CA ASP A 320 -14.11 19.94 57.32
C ASP A 320 -14.60 20.75 56.11
N ALA A 321 -13.78 20.85 55.07
CA ALA A 321 -14.05 21.68 53.90
C ALA A 321 -15.19 21.15 53.00
N ARG A 322 -15.75 19.97 53.26
CA ARG A 322 -16.85 19.39 52.47
C ARG A 322 -18.22 20.07 52.69
N SER A 323 -18.29 21.14 53.48
CA SER A 323 -19.54 21.89 53.70
C SER A 323 -19.40 23.38 53.35
N TYR A 324 -18.48 23.71 52.45
CA TYR A 324 -18.52 24.98 51.72
C TYR A 324 -19.64 24.94 50.66
N ILE A 325 -20.04 26.12 50.18
CA ILE A 325 -20.69 26.27 48.87
C ILE A 325 -19.60 26.79 47.92
N ASP A 326 -19.31 26.06 46.86
CA ASP A 326 -18.20 26.34 45.95
C ASP A 326 -18.47 27.55 45.05
N ASN A 327 -19.71 27.74 44.57
CA ASN A 327 -19.99 28.62 43.44
C ASN A 327 -21.17 29.56 43.67
N ALA A 328 -21.16 30.69 42.95
CA ALA A 328 -22.28 31.61 42.85
C ALA A 328 -22.49 32.08 41.40
N THR A 329 -23.76 32.12 40.98
CA THR A 329 -24.20 32.87 39.80
C THR A 329 -25.17 33.95 40.25
N GLY A 330 -24.79 35.21 40.03
CA GLY A 330 -25.59 36.39 40.31
C GLY A 330 -26.76 36.55 39.33
N GLY A 331 -27.47 37.67 39.46
CA GLY A 331 -28.73 37.92 38.78
C GLY A 331 -28.59 38.83 37.56
N SER A 332 -29.45 39.86 37.56
CA SER A 332 -29.45 40.96 36.60
C SER A 332 -29.47 42.34 37.29
N GLY A 333 -28.97 42.39 38.53
CA GLY A 333 -28.77 43.60 39.34
C GLY A 333 -27.28 43.94 39.44
N ASN A 334 -26.92 45.02 40.15
CA ASN A 334 -25.50 45.28 40.43
C ASN A 334 -25.13 44.56 41.73
N ASP A 335 -24.51 43.40 41.59
CA ASP A 335 -24.39 42.41 42.64
C ASP A 335 -23.03 42.50 43.36
N THR A 336 -22.98 42.04 44.61
CA THR A 336 -21.74 41.89 45.38
C THR A 336 -21.57 40.44 45.74
N ILE A 337 -20.49 39.81 45.25
CA ILE A 337 -20.23 38.38 45.42
C ILE A 337 -18.91 38.21 46.18
N ILE A 338 -18.94 37.44 47.25
CA ILE A 338 -17.77 37.07 48.05
C ILE A 338 -17.73 35.54 48.12
N GLY A 339 -16.69 34.94 47.55
CA GLY A 339 -16.39 33.52 47.72
C GLY A 339 -15.82 33.23 49.12
N ASN A 340 -14.97 32.21 49.27
CA ASN A 340 -14.56 31.71 50.59
C ASN A 340 -13.05 31.37 50.70
N ALA A 341 -12.73 30.09 50.92
CA ALA A 341 -11.38 29.60 51.23
C ALA A 341 -11.01 28.33 50.43
N ILE A 342 -11.83 27.99 49.43
CA ILE A 342 -11.59 26.97 48.41
C ILE A 342 -11.76 27.62 47.02
N ALA A 343 -11.31 26.94 45.95
CA ALA A 343 -11.46 27.46 44.60
C ALA A 343 -12.95 27.63 44.22
N ASN A 344 -13.36 28.86 43.90
CA ASN A 344 -14.75 29.19 43.61
C ASN A 344 -14.97 29.53 42.11
N VAL A 345 -16.13 29.18 41.55
CA VAL A 345 -16.63 29.75 40.28
C VAL A 345 -17.64 30.84 40.61
N LEU A 346 -17.28 32.10 40.34
CA LEU A 346 -18.06 33.27 40.68
C LEU A 346 -18.44 34.03 39.40
N ASN A 347 -19.73 34.03 39.07
CA ASN A 347 -20.28 34.70 37.90
C ASN A 347 -21.22 35.83 38.35
N GLY A 348 -20.93 37.09 37.99
CA GLY A 348 -21.79 38.24 38.28
C GLY A 348 -23.12 38.16 37.53
N GLY A 349 -23.05 37.79 36.26
CA GLY A 349 -24.20 37.59 35.38
C GLY A 349 -24.43 38.80 34.48
N GLY A 350 -25.09 39.83 34.99
CA GLY A 350 -25.30 41.07 34.24
C GLY A 350 -25.69 42.26 35.12
N GLY A 351 -24.86 43.28 35.13
CA GLY A 351 -24.96 44.37 36.08
C GLY A 351 -23.69 45.20 36.07
N ASN A 352 -23.37 45.80 37.21
CA ASN A 352 -22.05 46.37 37.47
C ASN A 352 -21.54 45.74 38.76
N ASP A 353 -20.95 44.56 38.64
CA ASP A 353 -20.81 43.63 39.75
C ASP A 353 -19.49 43.81 40.50
N THR A 354 -19.47 43.45 41.78
CA THR A 354 -18.29 43.54 42.65
C THR A 354 -17.98 42.17 43.21
N ILE A 355 -16.98 41.50 42.64
CA ILE A 355 -16.63 40.11 42.94
C ILE A 355 -15.33 40.06 43.72
N THR A 356 -15.33 39.35 44.84
CA THR A 356 -14.13 38.98 45.62
C THR A 356 -14.04 37.47 45.58
N GLY A 357 -12.97 36.91 45.02
CA GLY A 357 -12.72 35.46 45.05
C GLY A 357 -12.67 34.95 46.48
N GLY A 358 -11.60 35.30 47.19
CA GLY A 358 -11.38 34.89 48.58
C GLY A 358 -9.96 34.36 48.67
N GLY A 359 -9.79 33.22 49.34
CA GLY A 359 -8.62 32.37 49.16
C GLY A 359 -9.02 31.13 48.38
N GLY A 360 -8.31 30.84 47.29
CA GLY A 360 -8.72 29.81 46.34
C GLY A 360 -7.85 29.87 45.09
N ASN A 361 -8.32 29.31 43.99
CA ASN A 361 -7.77 29.57 42.66
C ASN A 361 -8.98 29.80 41.78
N ASP A 362 -9.48 31.03 41.74
CA ASP A 362 -10.89 31.27 41.45
C ASP A 362 -11.14 31.53 39.96
N ALA A 363 -12.33 31.16 39.49
CA ALA A 363 -12.81 31.46 38.15
C ALA A 363 -13.82 32.61 38.25
N ILE A 364 -13.32 33.84 38.08
CA ILE A 364 -14.10 35.08 38.19
C ILE A 364 -14.58 35.50 36.80
N ILE A 365 -15.89 35.58 36.66
CA ILE A 365 -16.60 36.03 35.46
C ILE A 365 -17.42 37.24 35.90
N GLY A 366 -17.12 38.45 35.42
CA GLY A 366 -17.98 39.61 35.68
C GLY A 366 -19.31 39.42 34.95
N GLY A 367 -19.26 39.55 33.63
CA GLY A 367 -20.33 39.13 32.73
C GLY A 367 -20.75 40.26 31.80
N ALA A 368 -21.87 40.91 32.13
CA ALA A 368 -22.54 41.84 31.22
C ALA A 368 -22.81 43.23 31.83
N GLY A 369 -21.76 44.00 32.12
CA GLY A 369 -21.88 45.46 32.15
C GLY A 369 -20.61 46.25 32.42
N THR A 370 -20.22 46.46 33.67
CA THR A 370 -18.96 47.16 34.03
C THR A 370 -18.52 46.72 35.42
N ASP A 371 -17.68 45.69 35.44
CA ASP A 371 -17.51 44.84 36.62
C ASP A 371 -16.17 45.08 37.30
N THR A 372 -16.12 44.75 38.60
CA THR A 372 -14.96 45.00 39.48
C THR A 372 -14.59 43.73 40.23
N THR A 373 -13.41 43.17 39.97
CA THR A 373 -12.79 42.18 40.87
C THR A 373 -12.00 42.86 41.99
N VAL A 374 -11.99 42.28 43.19
CA VAL A 374 -11.40 42.88 44.40
C VAL A 374 -10.34 41.98 45.02
N TYR A 375 -9.16 42.54 45.24
CA TYR A 375 -7.97 41.89 45.82
C TYR A 375 -7.58 42.54 47.15
N SER A 376 -7.25 41.73 48.17
CA SER A 376 -7.01 42.17 49.55
C SER A 376 -5.64 42.84 49.77
N GLY A 377 -4.74 42.71 48.80
CA GLY A 377 -3.39 43.28 48.79
C GLY A 377 -3.17 44.39 47.75
N ASN A 378 -2.05 45.10 47.89
CA ASN A 378 -1.56 46.10 46.93
C ASN A 378 -1.25 45.51 45.55
N ARG A 379 -1.43 46.26 44.45
CA ARG A 379 -1.16 45.83 43.07
C ARG A 379 0.24 45.23 42.90
N ALA A 380 1.24 45.75 43.60
CA ALA A 380 2.62 45.29 43.54
C ALA A 380 2.85 43.86 44.10
N ASN A 381 1.86 43.26 44.76
CA ASN A 381 1.93 41.89 45.29
C ASN A 381 1.57 40.81 44.27
N TYR A 382 1.06 41.17 43.08
CA TYR A 382 0.52 40.22 42.10
C TYR A 382 1.32 40.21 40.81
N ALA A 383 1.70 39.01 40.35
CA ALA A 383 1.99 38.82 38.94
C ALA A 383 0.66 38.73 38.19
N ILE A 384 0.52 39.47 37.08
CA ILE A 384 -0.68 39.45 36.26
C ILE A 384 -0.26 39.28 34.80
N THR A 385 -0.80 38.26 34.15
CA THR A 385 -0.60 37.96 32.73
C THR A 385 -1.93 37.98 31.99
N TYR A 386 -1.91 38.20 30.67
CA TYR A 386 -3.11 38.25 29.83
C TYR A 386 -2.98 37.29 28.65
N SER A 387 -3.91 36.35 28.56
CA SER A 387 -4.11 35.48 27.40
C SER A 387 -5.08 36.15 26.44
N ALA A 388 -4.60 36.59 25.28
CA ALA A 388 -5.44 37.15 24.23
C ALA A 388 -6.33 36.09 23.54
N VAL A 389 -5.88 34.82 23.51
CA VAL A 389 -6.64 33.68 22.94
C VAL A 389 -7.91 33.39 23.75
N THR A 390 -7.78 33.35 25.09
CA THR A 390 -8.91 33.03 25.99
C THR A 390 -9.56 34.27 26.61
N GLN A 391 -9.05 35.47 26.29
CA GLN A 391 -9.46 36.76 26.87
C GLN A 391 -9.45 36.76 28.42
N THR A 392 -8.46 36.07 28.99
CA THR A 392 -8.34 35.82 30.44
C THR A 392 -7.15 36.58 31.03
N LEU A 393 -7.37 37.28 32.14
CA LEU A 393 -6.31 37.75 33.01
C LEU A 393 -6.04 36.68 34.09
N THR A 394 -4.81 36.20 34.22
CA THR A 394 -4.40 35.35 35.33
C THR A 394 -3.75 36.21 36.41
N VAL A 395 -4.24 36.13 37.65
CA VAL A 395 -3.76 36.96 38.79
C VAL A 395 -3.16 36.04 39.84
N VAL A 396 -1.82 36.08 39.98
CA VAL A 396 -1.06 35.24 40.92
C VAL A 396 -0.62 36.07 42.12
N ASP A 397 -1.14 35.75 43.30
CA ASP A 397 -0.74 36.38 44.56
C ASP A 397 0.63 35.87 45.05
N GLN A 398 1.62 36.76 45.09
CA GLN A 398 2.99 36.45 45.49
C GLN A 398 3.26 36.62 47.00
N ARG A 399 2.22 36.91 47.81
CA ARG A 399 2.34 37.00 49.27
C ARG A 399 2.59 35.62 49.90
N SER A 400 3.17 35.61 51.10
CA SER A 400 3.41 34.39 51.87
C SER A 400 2.09 33.69 52.19
N GLY A 401 1.88 32.50 51.60
CA GLY A 401 0.66 31.71 51.77
C GLY A 401 -0.50 32.14 50.85
N SER A 402 -0.23 32.99 49.85
CA SER A 402 -1.15 33.48 48.81
C SER A 402 -2.60 33.64 49.30
N PRO A 403 -2.90 34.62 50.18
CA PRO A 403 -4.26 34.85 50.67
C PRO A 403 -5.33 35.06 49.60
N ASP A 404 -4.95 35.52 48.40
CA ASP A 404 -5.83 35.62 47.21
C ASP A 404 -5.32 34.72 46.06
N GLY A 405 -4.58 33.66 46.39
CA GLY A 405 -4.31 32.51 45.53
C GLY A 405 -3.81 32.75 44.11
N THR A 406 -4.48 32.13 43.14
CA THR A 406 -4.20 32.26 41.70
C THR A 406 -5.48 32.17 40.87
N ASP A 407 -5.99 33.33 40.47
CA ASP A 407 -7.28 33.46 39.81
C ASP A 407 -7.17 33.50 38.29
N THR A 408 -8.28 33.14 37.65
CA THR A 408 -8.57 33.40 36.24
C THR A 408 -9.77 34.33 36.14
N VAL A 409 -9.57 35.50 35.53
CA VAL A 409 -10.56 36.58 35.48
C VAL A 409 -10.94 36.87 34.03
N THR A 410 -12.24 36.90 33.73
CA THR A 410 -12.80 37.18 32.40
C THR A 410 -13.98 38.15 32.48
N GLY A 411 -14.16 39.00 31.46
CA GLY A 411 -15.28 39.95 31.41
C GLY A 411 -15.35 40.89 32.60
N VAL A 412 -14.23 41.52 32.97
CA VAL A 412 -14.11 42.46 34.10
C VAL A 412 -13.31 43.70 33.68
N GLU A 413 -13.88 44.89 33.90
CA GLU A 413 -13.31 46.17 33.48
C GLU A 413 -12.35 46.76 34.51
N SER A 414 -12.55 46.44 35.80
CA SER A 414 -11.83 47.07 36.93
C SER A 414 -11.28 46.04 37.91
N PHE A 415 -10.05 46.29 38.39
CA PHE A 415 -9.36 45.48 39.38
C PHE A 415 -9.03 46.37 40.58
N GLN A 416 -9.72 46.17 41.70
CA GLN A 416 -9.53 46.93 42.93
C GLN A 416 -8.49 46.23 43.81
N PHE A 417 -7.32 46.86 43.94
CA PHE A 417 -6.28 46.47 44.90
C PHE A 417 -6.32 47.37 46.13
N ALA A 418 -5.69 46.93 47.22
CA ALA A 418 -5.66 47.68 48.49
C ALA A 418 -4.99 49.07 48.40
N ASP A 419 -4.21 49.34 47.34
CA ASP A 419 -3.59 50.64 47.04
C ASP A 419 -4.24 51.41 45.88
N GLY A 420 -5.25 50.84 45.20
CA GLY A 420 -6.04 51.55 44.18
C GLY A 420 -6.73 50.65 43.15
N VAL A 421 -7.63 51.25 42.38
CA VAL A 421 -8.32 50.58 41.26
C VAL A 421 -7.52 50.77 39.97
N VAL A 422 -7.33 49.68 39.21
CA VAL A 422 -6.67 49.65 37.91
C VAL A 422 -7.63 49.07 36.88
N ALA A 423 -7.80 49.72 35.72
CA ALA A 423 -8.62 49.17 34.64
C ALA A 423 -7.95 47.97 33.98
N SER A 424 -8.71 46.96 33.56
CA SER A 424 -8.21 45.73 32.91
C SER A 424 -7.37 46.03 31.67
N SER A 425 -7.78 47.00 30.86
CA SER A 425 -7.01 47.53 29.71
C SER A 425 -5.60 48.05 30.05
N VAL A 426 -5.32 48.43 31.31
CA VAL A 426 -3.97 48.80 31.77
C VAL A 426 -3.16 47.55 32.17
N LEU A 427 -3.82 46.50 32.65
CA LEU A 427 -3.21 45.22 33.00
C LEU A 427 -2.88 44.37 31.76
N MET A 428 -3.75 44.40 30.74
CA MET A 428 -3.56 43.74 29.43
C MET A 428 -2.41 44.35 28.61
N GLY A 429 -2.06 45.61 28.90
CA GLY A 429 -1.09 46.38 28.12
C GLY A 429 -1.64 46.83 26.75
N PRO A 430 -0.81 47.50 25.92
CA PRO A 430 -1.17 47.79 24.54
C PRO A 430 -1.29 46.48 23.73
N PRO A 431 -2.23 46.38 22.77
CA PRO A 431 -2.33 45.20 21.91
C PRO A 431 -1.03 44.89 21.17
N LYS A 432 -0.73 43.60 21.06
CA LYS A 432 0.50 43.08 20.46
C LYS A 432 0.25 41.78 19.68
N ALA A 433 1.11 41.50 18.71
CA ALA A 433 1.23 40.19 18.09
C ALA A 433 1.98 39.23 19.03
N ASP A 434 1.81 37.93 18.80
CA ASP A 434 2.35 36.84 19.61
C ASP A 434 2.47 35.60 18.70
N LEU A 435 3.63 35.38 18.08
CA LEU A 435 3.79 34.39 17.01
C LEU A 435 4.35 33.06 17.50
N SER A 436 3.54 32.01 17.40
CA SER A 436 3.92 30.65 17.76
C SER A 436 3.73 29.69 16.58
N GLU A 437 4.78 28.96 16.23
CA GLU A 437 4.79 28.05 15.08
C GLU A 437 4.42 26.62 15.50
N PHE A 438 3.35 26.07 14.92
CA PHE A 438 2.98 24.66 15.02
C PHE A 438 3.38 23.92 13.74
N VAL A 439 3.93 22.72 13.90
CA VAL A 439 4.30 21.84 12.78
C VAL A 439 3.62 20.48 12.87
N ALA A 440 3.30 19.91 11.71
CA ALA A 440 2.97 18.50 11.53
C ALA A 440 3.88 17.89 10.45
N VAL A 441 4.09 16.57 10.48
CA VAL A 441 4.97 15.86 9.51
C VAL A 441 4.22 14.72 8.82
N SER A 442 4.50 14.50 7.53
CA SER A 442 3.83 13.45 6.74
C SER A 442 4.26 12.03 7.11
N GLN A 443 5.38 11.86 7.81
CA GLN A 443 5.96 10.56 8.17
C GLN A 443 6.81 10.66 9.44
N SER A 444 6.64 9.72 10.36
CA SER A 444 7.39 9.64 11.62
C SER A 444 8.68 8.81 11.54
N SER A 445 9.06 8.37 10.34
CA SER A 445 10.29 7.60 10.07
C SER A 445 10.87 7.99 8.71
N VAL A 446 12.18 8.21 8.64
CA VAL A 446 12.87 8.68 7.43
C VAL A 446 14.37 8.28 7.47
N PRO A 447 14.97 7.79 6.36
CA PRO A 447 16.41 7.56 6.33
C PRO A 447 17.21 8.86 6.44
N GLY A 448 18.42 8.82 7.02
CA GLY A 448 19.36 9.94 6.92
C GLY A 448 19.61 10.31 5.45
N GLY A 449 19.36 11.57 5.07
CA GLY A 449 19.43 12.04 3.69
C GLY A 449 18.09 11.99 2.93
N GLY A 450 17.02 11.45 3.54
CA GLY A 450 15.67 11.48 3.00
C GLY A 450 14.96 12.82 3.24
N ASN A 451 13.82 13.00 2.56
CA ASN A 451 12.97 14.18 2.72
C ASN A 451 11.75 13.88 3.59
N VAL A 452 11.27 14.88 4.33
CA VAL A 452 10.02 14.89 5.10
C VAL A 452 9.17 16.06 4.61
N THR A 453 7.87 15.85 4.40
CA THR A 453 6.94 16.97 4.20
C THR A 453 6.52 17.49 5.57
N VAL A 454 6.61 18.81 5.76
CA VAL A 454 6.21 19.51 6.98
C VAL A 454 5.08 20.46 6.64
N ASP A 455 3.97 20.33 7.33
CA ASP A 455 2.89 21.32 7.32
C ASP A 455 3.14 22.30 8.46
N ALA A 456 3.49 23.53 8.10
CA ALA A 456 3.86 24.63 9.00
C ALA A 456 2.66 25.58 9.17
N TYR A 457 2.39 26.01 10.40
CA TYR A 457 1.26 26.84 10.82
C TYR A 457 1.77 27.95 11.75
N ASN A 458 2.03 29.13 11.21
CA ASN A 458 2.37 30.29 12.03
C ASN A 458 1.10 30.90 12.61
N MET A 459 0.93 30.80 13.93
CA MET A 459 -0.26 31.26 14.65
C MET A 459 0.02 32.58 15.36
N ASN A 460 -0.84 33.58 15.17
CA ASN A 460 -0.85 34.78 15.99
C ASN A 460 -1.77 34.56 17.19
N LEU A 461 -1.20 34.29 18.36
CA LEU A 461 -1.90 34.16 19.64
C LEU A 461 -2.29 35.53 20.24
N GLY A 462 -1.88 36.63 19.59
CA GLY A 462 -1.95 37.99 20.09
C GLY A 462 -3.21 38.77 19.68
N ASP A 463 -3.42 39.91 20.33
CA ASP A 463 -4.56 40.81 20.14
C ASP A 463 -4.31 41.95 19.12
N ALA A 464 -3.10 42.04 18.55
CA ALA A 464 -2.81 42.92 17.41
C ALA A 464 -2.42 42.15 16.15
N VAL A 465 -2.51 42.85 15.02
CA VAL A 465 -2.05 42.40 13.70
C VAL A 465 -0.54 42.13 13.73
N ALA A 466 -0.12 40.93 13.34
CA ALA A 466 1.29 40.59 13.13
C ALA A 466 1.81 41.20 11.82
N GLY A 467 3.03 41.74 11.84
CA GLY A 467 3.72 42.12 10.61
C GLY A 467 4.22 40.90 9.83
N PRO A 468 4.71 41.08 8.59
CA PRO A 468 5.47 40.03 7.90
C PRO A 468 6.71 39.67 8.71
N SER A 469 6.93 38.37 8.91
CA SER A 469 8.00 37.77 9.68
C SER A 469 8.48 36.48 8.99
N ILE A 470 9.39 35.74 9.60
CA ILE A 470 9.87 34.46 9.07
C ILE A 470 9.91 33.44 10.20
N ALA A 471 9.28 32.28 10.00
CA ALA A 471 9.43 31.13 10.89
C ALA A 471 10.63 30.26 10.47
N GLY A 472 11.34 29.71 11.44
CA GLY A 472 12.43 28.75 11.21
C GLY A 472 11.98 27.34 11.53
N ILE A 473 12.24 26.39 10.64
CA ILE A 473 11.91 24.96 10.84
C ILE A 473 13.21 24.21 11.15
N TYR A 474 13.29 23.61 12.33
CA TYR A 474 14.50 23.07 12.94
C TYR A 474 14.40 21.56 13.19
N LEU A 475 15.56 20.91 13.26
CA LEU A 475 15.74 19.53 13.70
C LEU A 475 16.62 19.50 14.95
N SER A 476 16.01 19.10 16.07
CA SER A 476 16.64 18.94 17.39
C SER A 476 16.91 17.48 17.73
N THR A 477 17.84 17.24 18.67
CA THR A 477 18.08 15.93 19.29
C THR A 477 17.17 15.64 20.49
N ASP A 478 16.42 16.62 20.98
CA ASP A 478 15.41 16.45 22.02
C ASP A 478 14.14 17.28 21.73
N ALA A 479 13.14 17.21 22.60
CA ALA A 479 11.85 17.87 22.37
C ALA A 479 11.88 19.40 22.53
N THR A 480 12.99 19.97 23.00
CA THR A 480 13.23 21.42 23.05
C THR A 480 13.71 21.89 21.69
N ILE A 481 13.07 22.94 21.15
CA ILE A 481 13.40 23.53 19.85
C ILE A 481 13.98 24.92 20.09
N THR A 482 15.21 25.14 19.60
CA THR A 482 15.97 26.36 19.84
C THR A 482 16.61 26.85 18.55
N THR A 483 17.01 28.13 18.52
CA THR A 483 17.79 28.70 17.41
C THR A 483 19.23 28.14 17.32
N SER A 484 19.62 27.22 18.22
CA SER A 484 20.89 26.48 18.16
C SER A 484 20.80 25.11 17.47
N ASP A 485 19.58 24.65 17.18
CA ASP A 485 19.31 23.38 16.49
C ASP A 485 19.55 23.45 14.98
N THR A 486 19.45 22.31 14.29
CA THR A 486 19.74 22.25 12.85
C THR A 486 18.59 22.84 12.04
N LEU A 487 18.70 24.11 11.64
CA LEU A 487 17.76 24.76 10.72
C LEU A 487 17.68 23.99 9.40
N LEU A 488 16.50 23.44 9.08
CA LEU A 488 16.23 22.72 7.83
C LEU A 488 15.68 23.64 6.74
N ALA A 489 14.80 24.58 7.11
CA ALA A 489 14.12 25.49 6.19
C ALA A 489 13.60 26.74 6.91
N THR A 490 13.17 27.74 6.13
CA THR A 490 12.51 28.96 6.65
C THR A 490 11.23 29.23 5.87
N VAL A 491 10.16 29.60 6.57
CA VAL A 491 8.82 29.87 6.01
C VAL A 491 8.52 31.36 6.19
N SER A 492 8.30 32.09 5.09
CA SER A 492 7.94 33.52 5.15
C SER A 492 6.44 33.68 5.39
N THR A 493 6.06 34.42 6.44
CA THR A 493 4.66 34.50 6.86
C THR A 493 3.85 35.40 5.92
N SER A 494 2.64 34.97 5.55
CA SER A 494 1.81 35.66 4.56
C SER A 494 1.32 37.04 5.04
N MET A 495 1.11 37.95 4.09
CA MET A 495 0.45 39.25 4.35
C MET A 495 -1.03 39.12 4.77
N THR A 496 -1.60 37.90 4.87
CA THR A 496 -2.92 37.66 5.47
C THR A 496 -2.90 37.86 6.99
N LEU A 497 -1.86 37.40 7.70
CA LEU A 497 -1.68 37.70 9.14
C LEU A 497 -1.62 39.21 9.38
N ALA A 498 -1.06 39.96 8.43
CA ALA A 498 -1.00 41.42 8.42
C ALA A 498 -2.35 42.13 8.14
N THR A 499 -3.49 41.41 8.17
CA THR A 499 -4.83 41.98 7.97
C THR A 499 -5.88 41.60 9.02
N VAL A 500 -5.58 40.67 9.93
CA VAL A 500 -6.56 40.15 10.91
C VAL A 500 -6.03 40.32 12.34
N SER A 501 -6.68 41.19 13.13
CA SER A 501 -6.41 41.36 14.56
C SER A 501 -7.25 40.38 15.38
N GLN A 502 -6.93 39.09 15.31
CA GLN A 502 -7.62 38.04 16.06
C GLN A 502 -6.62 37.01 16.56
N ALA A 503 -6.63 36.78 17.88
CA ALA A 503 -5.86 35.73 18.52
C ALA A 503 -6.32 34.34 18.05
N GLY A 504 -5.37 33.44 17.79
CA GLY A 504 -5.60 32.11 17.21
C GLY A 504 -5.74 32.09 15.69
N TYR A 505 -5.57 33.22 14.99
CA TYR A 505 -5.53 33.24 13.51
C TYR A 505 -4.17 32.75 12.99
N TYR A 506 -4.15 32.03 11.87
CA TYR A 506 -2.94 31.37 11.36
C TYR A 506 -2.77 31.45 9.83
N ASP A 507 -1.52 31.30 9.38
CA ASP A 507 -1.13 31.07 7.98
C ASP A 507 -0.54 29.65 7.86
N HIS A 508 -0.98 28.88 6.87
CA HIS A 508 -0.57 27.48 6.67
C HIS A 508 0.23 27.32 5.38
N GLN A 509 1.39 26.66 5.46
CA GLN A 509 2.26 26.39 4.32
C GLN A 509 2.84 24.97 4.41
N THR A 510 2.60 24.15 3.40
CA THR A 510 3.22 22.82 3.24
C THR A 510 4.60 22.97 2.57
N ILE A 511 5.66 22.53 3.23
CA ILE A 511 7.04 22.54 2.73
C ILE A 511 7.67 21.13 2.68
N LEU A 512 8.75 20.97 1.92
CA LEU A 512 9.55 19.74 1.89
C LEU A 512 10.94 20.03 2.45
N VAL A 513 11.33 19.34 3.52
CA VAL A 513 12.64 19.51 4.18
C VAL A 513 13.52 18.26 4.00
N ALA A 514 14.82 18.46 3.84
CA ALA A 514 15.79 17.37 3.72
C ALA A 514 16.47 17.11 5.07
N VAL A 515 16.43 15.86 5.54
CA VAL A 515 17.08 15.43 6.78
C VAL A 515 18.58 15.18 6.52
N PRO A 516 19.52 15.72 7.32
CA PRO A 516 20.95 15.58 7.05
C PRO A 516 21.43 14.12 6.92
N GLY A 517 22.18 13.83 5.86
CA GLY A 517 22.65 12.48 5.50
C GLY A 517 23.72 11.87 6.41
N ASN A 518 24.24 12.63 7.37
CA ASN A 518 25.30 12.23 8.29
C ASN A 518 24.80 11.98 9.74
N LEU A 519 23.49 11.95 9.96
CA LEU A 519 22.89 11.65 11.26
C LEU A 519 23.04 10.16 11.61
N ALA A 520 23.23 9.88 12.89
CA ALA A 520 23.17 8.51 13.41
C ALA A 520 21.70 8.06 13.47
N PRO A 521 21.38 6.77 13.25
CA PRO A 521 20.02 6.28 13.44
C PRO A 521 19.55 6.47 14.88
N GLY A 522 18.35 7.00 15.07
CA GLY A 522 17.82 7.36 16.39
C GLY A 522 16.61 8.29 16.35
N THR A 523 16.18 8.75 17.52
CA THR A 523 15.09 9.70 17.69
C THR A 523 15.57 11.14 17.53
N TYR A 524 14.83 11.93 16.76
CA TYR A 524 15.02 13.38 16.59
C TYR A 524 13.64 14.07 16.60
N TYR A 525 13.62 15.39 16.67
CA TYR A 525 12.38 16.18 16.71
C TYR A 525 12.42 17.29 15.68
N ILE A 526 11.38 17.40 14.84
CA ILE A 526 11.16 18.55 13.95
C ILE A 526 10.24 19.54 14.66
N GLY A 527 10.61 20.81 14.70
CA GLY A 527 9.83 21.87 15.33
C GLY A 527 9.95 23.19 14.58
N GLY A 528 9.03 24.10 14.88
CA GLY A 528 9.05 25.46 14.34
C GLY A 528 9.38 26.50 15.41
N ILE A 529 9.95 27.63 14.99
CA ILE A 529 10.07 28.84 15.82
C ILE A 529 9.49 30.00 15.00
N GLY A 530 8.38 30.57 15.46
CA GLY A 530 7.79 31.80 14.91
C GLY A 530 8.73 32.98 15.11
N ASP A 531 8.84 33.86 14.11
CA ASP A 531 9.77 35.01 14.09
C ASP A 531 11.18 34.71 14.65
N TYR A 532 11.82 33.62 14.17
CA TYR A 532 13.04 33.03 14.75
C TYR A 532 14.28 33.95 14.88
N ASN A 533 14.17 35.19 14.39
CA ASN A 533 15.19 36.22 14.40
C ASN A 533 14.72 37.56 14.99
N ASN A 534 13.59 37.58 15.71
CA ASN A 534 13.01 38.69 16.47
C ASN A 534 12.93 40.00 15.64
N GLN A 535 12.24 39.96 14.50
CA GLN A 535 11.95 41.13 13.67
C GLN A 535 10.78 41.95 14.20
N LEU A 536 9.84 41.31 14.90
CA LEU A 536 8.71 41.92 15.58
C LEU A 536 9.04 42.15 17.06
N SER A 537 8.07 42.63 17.83
CA SER A 537 8.23 42.81 19.28
C SER A 537 6.96 42.37 19.99
N GLU A 538 7.01 41.19 20.57
CA GLU A 538 5.87 40.30 20.75
C GLU A 538 5.30 40.38 22.18
N ARG A 539 4.11 39.80 22.40
CA ARG A 539 3.42 39.85 23.70
C ARG A 539 4.15 38.99 24.74
N ASP A 540 4.53 37.78 24.34
CA ASP A 540 5.58 36.95 24.90
C ASP A 540 6.62 36.69 23.78
N GLU A 541 7.89 36.47 24.13
CA GLU A 541 8.99 36.14 23.18
C GLU A 541 9.68 34.81 23.56
N THR A 542 8.99 33.99 24.36
CA THR A 542 9.49 32.71 24.90
C THR A 542 8.64 31.51 24.51
N ASN A 543 7.49 31.75 23.87
CA ASN A 543 6.48 30.78 23.45
C ASN A 543 6.43 30.57 21.92
N ASN A 544 7.43 31.08 21.18
CA ASN A 544 7.48 31.07 19.70
C ASN A 544 7.49 29.66 19.08
N THR A 545 7.76 28.61 19.86
CA THR A 545 7.60 27.20 19.50
C THR A 545 6.30 26.67 20.10
N TYR A 546 5.34 26.24 19.28
CA TYR A 546 4.11 25.61 19.81
C TYR A 546 4.29 24.10 20.08
N ASN A 547 5.01 23.39 19.21
CA ASN A 547 5.26 21.95 19.38
C ASN A 547 6.57 21.47 18.76
N ALA A 548 6.95 20.24 19.16
CA ALA A 548 8.03 19.45 18.58
C ALA A 548 7.48 18.07 18.20
N VAL A 549 7.65 17.67 16.95
CA VAL A 549 7.13 16.40 16.41
C VAL A 549 8.26 15.39 16.28
N GLN A 550 8.12 14.26 16.97
CA GLN A 550 9.12 13.20 16.97
C GLN A 550 9.20 12.50 15.60
N ILE A 551 10.42 12.34 15.09
CA ILE A 551 10.74 11.48 13.95
C ILE A 551 11.82 10.46 14.33
N THR A 552 11.81 9.32 13.65
CA THR A 552 12.87 8.31 13.72
C THR A 552 13.75 8.45 12.49
N VAL A 553 15.01 8.84 12.68
CA VAL A 553 16.01 8.76 11.61
C VAL A 553 16.50 7.32 11.53
N THR A 554 16.34 6.69 10.37
CA THR A 554 16.82 5.32 10.11
C THR A 554 18.15 5.33 9.37
N ALA A 555 18.85 4.20 9.39
CA ALA A 555 20.06 4.03 8.59
C ALA A 555 19.74 4.22 7.08
N PRO A 556 20.67 4.79 6.28
CA PRO A 556 20.50 4.82 4.83
C PRO A 556 20.32 3.38 4.31
N GLY A 557 19.33 3.21 3.43
CA GLY A 557 18.98 1.90 2.90
C GLY A 557 20.03 1.36 1.92
N HIS A 558 20.05 0.04 1.77
CA HIS A 558 20.88 -0.68 0.80
C HIS A 558 20.00 -1.57 -0.09
N PRO A 559 20.38 -1.80 -1.36
CA PRO A 559 19.77 -2.84 -2.19
C PRO A 559 20.14 -4.24 -1.66
N ASP A 560 19.42 -5.26 -2.10
CA ASP A 560 19.69 -6.67 -1.76
C ASP A 560 19.18 -7.52 -2.93
N LEU A 561 20.08 -8.03 -3.78
CA LEU A 561 19.75 -8.58 -5.08
C LEU A 561 19.83 -10.10 -5.11
N ILE A 562 18.81 -10.74 -5.68
CA ILE A 562 18.70 -12.19 -5.82
C ILE A 562 18.34 -12.58 -7.26
N GLU A 563 18.99 -13.60 -7.81
CA GLU A 563 18.73 -14.05 -9.19
C GLU A 563 17.86 -15.30 -9.19
N TYR A 564 16.64 -15.18 -9.73
CA TYR A 564 15.76 -16.32 -10.04
C TYR A 564 15.90 -16.70 -11.52
N VAL A 565 15.91 -17.99 -11.83
CA VAL A 565 15.90 -18.49 -13.22
C VAL A 565 14.82 -19.55 -13.48
N ALA A 566 14.31 -19.56 -14.71
CA ALA A 566 13.53 -20.65 -15.29
C ALA A 566 14.11 -21.05 -16.67
N VAL A 567 13.78 -22.25 -17.19
CA VAL A 567 14.25 -22.72 -18.51
C VAL A 567 13.12 -23.28 -19.37
N ASP A 568 13.21 -23.10 -20.69
CA ASP A 568 12.20 -23.59 -21.64
C ASP A 568 12.23 -25.11 -21.88
N LYS A 569 13.36 -25.77 -21.59
CA LYS A 569 13.59 -27.21 -21.79
C LYS A 569 14.45 -27.79 -20.66
N THR A 570 13.95 -28.82 -19.99
CA THR A 570 14.69 -29.56 -18.94
C THR A 570 15.47 -30.77 -19.48
N THR A 571 15.46 -31.01 -20.80
CA THR A 571 16.29 -32.01 -21.47
C THR A 571 16.77 -31.44 -22.80
N VAL A 572 18.08 -31.51 -23.07
CA VAL A 572 18.69 -30.96 -24.29
C VAL A 572 20.00 -31.69 -24.61
N ALA A 573 20.41 -31.76 -25.88
CA ALA A 573 21.69 -32.36 -26.24
C ALA A 573 22.87 -31.41 -25.98
N ALA A 574 24.05 -31.97 -25.68
CA ALA A 574 25.29 -31.19 -25.64
C ALA A 574 25.49 -30.44 -26.98
N GLY A 575 25.88 -29.15 -26.91
CA GLY A 575 26.03 -28.29 -28.09
C GLY A 575 24.72 -27.68 -28.63
N SER A 576 23.56 -28.02 -28.05
CA SER A 576 22.26 -27.42 -28.40
C SER A 576 21.87 -26.27 -27.46
N SER A 577 20.90 -25.46 -27.87
CA SER A 577 20.45 -24.27 -27.12
C SER A 577 19.12 -24.47 -26.38
N LEU A 578 19.03 -23.83 -25.21
CA LEU A 578 17.78 -23.62 -24.46
C LEU A 578 17.57 -22.12 -24.20
N THR A 579 16.39 -21.75 -23.72
CA THR A 579 16.09 -20.38 -23.29
C THR A 579 16.04 -20.35 -21.77
N VAL A 580 16.73 -19.37 -21.16
CA VAL A 580 16.66 -19.06 -19.74
C VAL A 580 15.86 -17.77 -19.58
N ASP A 581 14.81 -17.80 -18.77
CA ASP A 581 14.15 -16.59 -18.26
C ASP A 581 14.82 -16.21 -16.95
N ALA A 582 15.63 -15.15 -16.97
CA ALA A 582 16.35 -14.62 -15.82
C ALA A 582 15.57 -13.47 -15.17
N TYR A 583 15.58 -13.40 -13.85
CA TYR A 583 14.86 -12.44 -13.03
C TYR A 583 15.77 -11.93 -11.92
N ASN A 584 16.33 -10.73 -12.10
CA ASN A 584 17.12 -10.05 -11.09
C ASN A 584 16.17 -9.26 -10.19
N MET A 585 16.09 -9.59 -8.89
CA MET A 585 15.07 -9.07 -7.98
C MET A 585 15.71 -8.39 -6.77
N ASN A 586 15.28 -7.15 -6.48
CA ASN A 586 15.69 -6.39 -5.32
C ASN A 586 14.72 -6.65 -4.15
N ILE A 587 15.20 -7.30 -3.10
CA ILE A 587 14.48 -7.49 -1.83
C ILE A 587 14.91 -6.49 -0.75
N GLY A 588 15.84 -5.58 -1.07
CA GLY A 588 16.34 -4.52 -0.21
C GLY A 588 15.44 -3.28 -0.19
N ASN A 589 15.82 -2.29 0.64
CA ASN A 589 15.02 -1.08 0.90
C ASN A 589 15.59 0.20 0.27
N ALA A 590 16.58 0.09 -0.61
CA ALA A 590 17.04 1.17 -1.49
C ALA A 590 17.05 0.73 -2.96
N VAL A 591 17.14 1.70 -3.87
CA VAL A 591 17.31 1.44 -5.31
C VAL A 591 18.63 0.71 -5.58
N ALA A 592 18.63 -0.23 -6.52
CA ALA A 592 19.84 -0.87 -6.99
C ALA A 592 20.40 -0.11 -8.21
N GLY A 593 21.70 0.14 -8.24
CA GLY A 593 22.35 0.68 -9.43
C GLY A 593 22.34 -0.32 -10.59
N PRO A 594 22.65 0.11 -11.83
CA PRO A 594 22.84 -0.81 -12.94
C PRO A 594 23.95 -1.82 -12.63
N THR A 595 23.63 -3.12 -12.70
CA THR A 595 24.56 -4.22 -12.45
C THR A 595 24.34 -5.33 -13.50
N THR A 596 25.05 -6.45 -13.35
CA THR A 596 25.02 -7.61 -14.22
C THR A 596 24.88 -8.88 -13.40
N ALA A 597 23.94 -9.74 -13.78
CA ALA A 597 23.86 -11.11 -13.30
C ALA A 597 24.66 -12.05 -14.22
N ALA A 598 25.17 -13.16 -13.68
CA ALA A 598 25.82 -14.21 -14.45
C ALA A 598 25.05 -15.53 -14.35
N ILE A 599 24.81 -16.19 -15.48
CA ILE A 599 24.06 -17.44 -15.59
C ILE A 599 25.03 -18.59 -15.87
N TYR A 600 24.99 -19.62 -15.04
CA TYR A 600 25.93 -20.73 -15.04
C TYR A 600 25.24 -22.08 -15.27
N ILE A 601 26.02 -23.08 -15.69
CA ILE A 601 25.69 -24.50 -15.58
C ILE A 601 26.71 -25.23 -14.69
N SER A 602 26.21 -25.93 -13.68
CA SER A 602 26.98 -26.71 -12.70
C SER A 602 26.68 -28.21 -12.81
N THR A 603 27.58 -29.03 -12.28
CA THR A 603 27.40 -30.46 -12.04
C THR A 603 26.65 -30.79 -10.74
N ASP A 604 26.47 -29.83 -9.83
CA ASP A 604 25.63 -30.00 -8.63
C ASP A 604 24.70 -28.80 -8.40
N ALA A 605 23.88 -28.86 -7.34
CA ALA A 605 22.81 -27.89 -7.08
C ALA A 605 23.31 -26.56 -6.48
N THR A 606 24.62 -26.40 -6.29
CA THR A 606 25.26 -25.17 -5.81
C THR A 606 25.77 -24.37 -7.01
N ILE A 607 25.48 -23.07 -7.09
CA ILE A 607 26.02 -22.20 -8.14
C ILE A 607 27.10 -21.30 -7.55
N THR A 608 28.23 -21.24 -8.25
CA THR A 608 29.44 -20.54 -7.85
C THR A 608 30.09 -19.87 -9.07
N ALA A 609 30.93 -18.86 -8.84
CA ALA A 609 31.73 -18.26 -9.92
C ALA A 609 32.76 -19.22 -10.56
N SER A 610 32.93 -20.43 -10.02
CA SER A 610 33.76 -21.51 -10.58
C SER A 610 33.01 -22.46 -11.53
N ASP A 611 31.68 -22.35 -11.65
CA ASP A 611 30.89 -23.15 -12.57
C ASP A 611 31.01 -22.66 -14.03
N THR A 612 30.43 -23.40 -14.98
CA THR A 612 30.57 -23.06 -16.40
C THR A 612 29.62 -21.92 -16.75
N LEU A 613 30.14 -20.70 -16.89
CA LEU A 613 29.41 -19.53 -17.34
C LEU A 613 28.78 -19.77 -18.72
N LEU A 614 27.46 -19.62 -18.82
CA LEU A 614 26.71 -19.68 -20.08
C LEU A 614 26.53 -18.29 -20.70
N THR A 615 26.18 -17.27 -19.90
CA THR A 615 25.97 -15.89 -20.36
C THR A 615 25.93 -14.90 -19.19
N THR A 616 25.90 -13.60 -19.49
CA THR A 616 25.69 -12.52 -18.52
C THR A 616 24.51 -11.64 -18.92
N VAL A 617 23.76 -11.16 -17.94
CA VAL A 617 22.50 -10.44 -18.11
C VAL A 617 22.56 -9.11 -17.36
N THR A 618 22.69 -8.00 -18.09
CA THR A 618 22.64 -6.65 -17.51
C THR A 618 21.23 -6.28 -17.05
N THR A 619 21.10 -5.65 -15.88
CA THR A 619 19.81 -5.16 -15.36
C THR A 619 19.38 -3.86 -16.03
N SER A 620 18.06 -3.64 -16.15
CA SER A 620 17.45 -2.44 -16.70
C SER A 620 17.20 -1.34 -15.65
N SER A 621 16.67 -0.20 -16.09
CA SER A 621 16.44 0.98 -15.24
C SER A 621 15.33 0.81 -14.18
N THR A 622 14.55 -0.26 -14.21
CA THR A 622 13.46 -0.51 -13.25
C THR A 622 13.95 -0.56 -11.80
N LEU A 623 15.01 -1.32 -11.53
CA LEU A 623 15.60 -1.44 -10.18
C LEU A 623 16.27 -0.14 -9.70
N SER A 624 16.65 0.75 -10.62
CA SER A 624 17.31 2.03 -10.32
C SER A 624 16.36 3.17 -9.93
N THR A 625 15.04 2.95 -9.99
CA THR A 625 14.02 3.97 -9.73
C THR A 625 12.98 3.59 -8.67
N VAL A 626 13.02 2.35 -8.17
CA VAL A 626 12.06 1.84 -7.17
C VAL A 626 12.81 1.19 -6.00
N SER A 627 12.57 1.68 -4.78
CA SER A 627 13.19 1.22 -3.53
C SER A 627 12.28 0.29 -2.70
N LEU A 628 11.46 -0.51 -3.37
CA LEU A 628 10.48 -1.41 -2.73
C LEU A 628 10.94 -2.87 -2.90
N PRO A 629 10.98 -3.67 -1.81
CA PRO A 629 11.26 -5.10 -1.89
C PRO A 629 10.33 -5.86 -2.85
N GLY A 630 10.89 -6.81 -3.59
CA GLY A 630 10.18 -7.70 -4.51
C GLY A 630 10.02 -7.16 -5.93
N TYR A 631 10.56 -5.97 -6.25
CA TYR A 631 10.67 -5.50 -7.63
C TYR A 631 11.77 -6.25 -8.38
N TYR A 632 11.54 -6.57 -9.66
CA TYR A 632 12.46 -7.34 -10.49
C TYR A 632 12.60 -6.78 -11.90
N ASP A 633 13.71 -7.13 -12.55
CA ASP A 633 13.94 -6.99 -13.99
C ASP A 633 13.96 -8.39 -14.63
N GLN A 634 13.09 -8.63 -15.62
CA GLN A 634 12.97 -9.93 -16.30
C GLN A 634 13.60 -9.88 -17.70
N LYS A 635 14.40 -10.90 -18.05
CA LYS A 635 15.10 -10.96 -19.34
C LYS A 635 15.27 -12.41 -19.83
N ALA A 636 14.60 -12.73 -20.93
CA ALA A 636 14.78 -13.99 -21.65
C ALA A 636 16.10 -13.97 -22.43
N VAL A 637 16.90 -15.03 -22.31
CA VAL A 637 18.18 -15.19 -23.03
C VAL A 637 18.35 -16.61 -23.55
N SER A 638 18.70 -16.77 -24.83
CA SER A 638 19.04 -18.09 -25.38
C SER A 638 20.51 -18.40 -25.13
N VAL A 639 20.79 -19.59 -24.62
CA VAL A 639 22.12 -20.07 -24.26
C VAL A 639 22.39 -21.44 -24.88
N THR A 640 23.59 -21.62 -25.42
CA THR A 640 24.04 -22.90 -25.98
C THR A 640 24.84 -23.66 -24.95
N LEU A 641 24.47 -24.91 -24.66
CA LEU A 641 25.25 -25.73 -23.74
C LEU A 641 26.58 -26.17 -24.39
N PRO A 642 27.69 -26.24 -23.63
CA PRO A 642 28.98 -26.68 -24.18
C PRO A 642 28.89 -28.04 -24.89
N GLY A 643 29.45 -28.14 -26.10
CA GLY A 643 29.42 -29.36 -26.92
C GLY A 643 30.21 -30.54 -26.34
N ASN A 644 31.00 -30.31 -25.30
CA ASN A 644 31.81 -31.30 -24.60
C ASN A 644 31.21 -31.77 -23.27
N LEU A 645 29.97 -31.37 -22.91
CA LEU A 645 29.30 -31.92 -21.73
C LEU A 645 29.03 -33.42 -21.92
N ALA A 646 29.38 -34.22 -20.91
CA ALA A 646 29.03 -35.62 -20.88
C ALA A 646 27.51 -35.79 -20.64
N PRO A 647 26.85 -36.81 -21.21
CA PRO A 647 25.43 -37.04 -20.93
C PRO A 647 25.19 -37.31 -19.43
N GLY A 648 24.26 -36.59 -18.82
CA GLY A 648 24.06 -36.62 -17.36
C GLY A 648 23.16 -35.49 -16.84
N THR A 649 23.08 -35.39 -15.52
CA THR A 649 22.33 -34.33 -14.82
C THR A 649 23.23 -33.13 -14.56
N TYR A 650 22.71 -31.94 -14.83
CA TYR A 650 23.34 -30.64 -14.54
C TYR A 650 22.29 -29.69 -13.94
N TYR A 651 22.74 -28.54 -13.44
CA TYR A 651 21.88 -27.52 -12.83
C TYR A 651 22.21 -26.15 -13.42
N ILE A 652 21.18 -25.39 -13.81
CA ILE A 652 21.32 -24.01 -14.29
C ILE A 652 20.81 -23.07 -13.20
N GLY A 653 21.57 -22.02 -12.91
CA GLY A 653 21.20 -20.98 -11.95
C GLY A 653 21.98 -19.70 -12.20
N GLY A 654 21.63 -18.63 -11.49
CA GLY A 654 22.21 -17.31 -11.67
C GLY A 654 22.80 -16.73 -10.39
N ILE A 655 23.70 -15.77 -10.53
CA ILE A 655 24.26 -14.94 -9.45
C ILE A 655 24.00 -13.48 -9.81
N SER A 656 23.19 -12.77 -9.01
CA SER A 656 23.03 -11.30 -9.07
C SER A 656 24.33 -10.59 -8.70
N ASP A 657 24.59 -9.42 -9.30
CA ASP A 657 25.78 -8.60 -9.04
C ASP A 657 27.09 -9.41 -8.92
N TYR A 658 27.35 -10.31 -9.88
CA TYR A 658 28.40 -11.34 -9.76
C TYR A 658 29.85 -10.81 -9.66
N ASN A 659 30.04 -9.49 -9.75
CA ASN A 659 31.31 -8.78 -9.57
C ASN A 659 31.35 -7.90 -8.29
N ASN A 660 30.31 -7.92 -7.45
CA ASN A 660 30.12 -7.03 -6.30
C ASN A 660 30.31 -5.54 -6.67
N GLN A 661 29.51 -5.07 -7.63
CA GLN A 661 29.54 -3.69 -8.13
C GLN A 661 28.76 -2.72 -7.24
N LEU A 662 27.81 -3.23 -6.47
CA LEU A 662 27.03 -2.50 -5.47
C LEU A 662 27.54 -2.85 -4.05
N THR A 663 26.90 -2.29 -3.02
CA THR A 663 27.12 -2.69 -1.63
C THR A 663 25.77 -3.01 -1.04
N GLU A 664 25.56 -4.28 -0.74
CA GLU A 664 24.25 -4.86 -0.51
C GLU A 664 23.92 -4.99 0.99
N SER A 665 22.63 -5.15 1.31
CA SER A 665 22.15 -5.44 2.67
C SER A 665 22.60 -6.83 3.13
N ASN A 666 22.75 -7.74 2.17
CA ASN A 666 23.34 -9.06 2.31
C ASN A 666 24.07 -9.42 1.02
N GLU A 667 25.31 -9.92 1.13
CA GLU A 667 26.20 -10.22 -0.01
C GLU A 667 26.37 -11.75 -0.21
N THR A 668 25.39 -12.54 0.27
CA THR A 668 25.52 -14.02 0.38
C THR A 668 24.35 -14.81 -0.19
N ASN A 669 23.35 -14.14 -0.75
CA ASN A 669 22.06 -14.69 -1.18
C ASN A 669 21.75 -14.45 -2.66
N ASN A 670 22.74 -13.98 -3.43
CA ASN A 670 22.62 -13.53 -4.81
C ASN A 670 22.14 -14.62 -5.81
N THR A 671 22.06 -15.88 -5.38
CA THR A 671 21.43 -17.01 -6.08
C THR A 671 20.14 -17.40 -5.36
N TYR A 672 18.97 -17.27 -6.00
CA TYR A 672 17.70 -17.67 -5.37
C TYR A 672 17.30 -19.12 -5.64
N ASN A 673 17.45 -19.61 -6.88
CA ASN A 673 17.12 -20.99 -7.24
C ASN A 673 18.04 -21.59 -8.31
N VAL A 674 17.94 -22.91 -8.45
CA VAL A 674 18.54 -23.69 -9.53
C VAL A 674 17.49 -24.54 -10.23
N VAL A 675 17.71 -24.83 -11.50
CA VAL A 675 16.83 -25.64 -12.34
C VAL A 675 17.62 -26.81 -12.91
N GLN A 676 17.19 -28.03 -12.58
CA GLN A 676 17.84 -29.25 -13.04
C GLN A 676 17.55 -29.49 -14.54
N VAL A 677 18.61 -29.76 -15.31
CA VAL A 677 18.55 -30.11 -16.74
C VAL A 677 19.26 -31.44 -17.01
N THR A 678 18.73 -32.22 -17.95
CA THR A 678 19.31 -33.48 -18.40
C THR A 678 20.01 -33.28 -19.74
N VAL A 679 21.32 -33.45 -19.78
CA VAL A 679 22.12 -33.36 -20.99
C VAL A 679 22.17 -34.72 -21.67
N THR A 680 21.85 -34.77 -22.97
CA THR A 680 21.93 -35.99 -23.79
C THR A 680 23.12 -35.94 -24.76
N ALA A 681 23.46 -37.09 -25.33
CA ALA A 681 24.45 -37.16 -26.41
C ALA A 681 24.01 -36.35 -27.65
N PRO A 682 24.95 -35.84 -28.47
CA PRO A 682 24.65 -35.19 -29.74
C PRO A 682 24.06 -36.17 -30.77
N THR A 683 23.31 -35.66 -31.74
CA THR A 683 22.71 -36.44 -32.83
C THR A 683 23.68 -36.66 -34.00
N GLN A 684 23.43 -37.69 -34.82
CA GLN A 684 24.24 -38.10 -35.97
C GLN A 684 23.40 -38.23 -37.26
N PRO A 685 24.01 -38.05 -38.45
CA PRO A 685 23.39 -38.32 -39.76
C PRO A 685 23.38 -39.84 -40.08
N ASP A 686 22.76 -40.22 -41.20
CA ASP A 686 22.68 -41.62 -41.67
C ASP A 686 22.47 -41.62 -43.19
N LEU A 687 23.46 -42.01 -44.00
CA LEU A 687 23.48 -41.79 -45.46
C LEU A 687 23.31 -43.06 -46.30
N ILE A 688 22.53 -42.96 -47.38
CA ILE A 688 22.27 -44.06 -48.33
C ILE A 688 22.30 -43.58 -49.78
N GLU A 689 22.85 -44.39 -50.69
CA GLU A 689 22.97 -44.08 -52.12
C GLU A 689 22.01 -44.94 -52.97
N TYR A 690 21.15 -44.30 -53.76
CA TYR A 690 20.10 -44.94 -54.57
C TYR A 690 20.20 -44.53 -56.05
N LEU A 691 20.25 -45.50 -56.97
CA LEU A 691 20.42 -45.27 -58.40
C LEU A 691 19.20 -45.68 -59.24
N VAL A 692 18.99 -44.97 -60.35
CA VAL A 692 17.99 -45.27 -61.41
C VAL A 692 18.63 -45.14 -62.80
N ALA A 693 18.26 -45.98 -63.77
CA ALA A 693 18.74 -45.88 -65.16
C ALA A 693 17.58 -45.99 -66.17
N ALA A 694 17.60 -45.14 -67.20
CA ALA A 694 16.59 -45.11 -68.26
C ALA A 694 16.77 -46.17 -69.36
N LYS A 695 17.95 -46.80 -69.44
CA LYS A 695 18.28 -47.93 -70.33
C LYS A 695 19.23 -48.88 -69.62
N THR A 696 19.02 -50.18 -69.79
CA THR A 696 19.83 -51.24 -69.16
C THR A 696 20.53 -52.16 -70.16
N THR A 697 20.49 -51.84 -71.47
CA THR A 697 21.25 -52.58 -72.51
C THR A 697 22.06 -51.59 -73.34
N VAL A 698 23.37 -51.84 -73.48
CA VAL A 698 24.36 -50.90 -74.00
C VAL A 698 25.59 -51.64 -74.54
N ALA A 699 26.21 -51.20 -75.65
CA ALA A 699 27.40 -51.86 -76.19
C ALA A 699 28.65 -51.57 -75.34
N ALA A 700 29.64 -52.46 -75.38
CA ALA A 700 30.94 -52.20 -74.74
C ALA A 700 31.55 -50.87 -75.26
N GLY A 701 32.15 -50.07 -74.37
CA GLY A 701 32.70 -48.75 -74.72
C GLY A 701 31.66 -47.63 -74.87
N SER A 702 30.36 -47.90 -74.73
CA SER A 702 29.30 -46.89 -74.85
C SER A 702 28.87 -46.30 -73.49
N GLY A 703 28.15 -45.18 -73.54
CA GLY A 703 27.65 -44.47 -72.36
C GLY A 703 26.33 -45.00 -71.80
N LEU A 704 26.21 -45.03 -70.48
CA LEU A 704 25.03 -45.38 -69.68
C LEU A 704 24.65 -44.20 -68.79
N THR A 705 23.49 -43.58 -69.01
CA THR A 705 23.00 -42.47 -68.16
C THR A 705 22.19 -42.99 -66.97
N ILE A 706 22.54 -42.52 -65.78
CA ILE A 706 21.87 -42.80 -64.51
C ILE A 706 21.47 -41.49 -63.80
N ASP A 707 20.50 -41.61 -62.90
CA ASP A 707 20.22 -40.66 -61.83
C ASP A 707 20.68 -41.30 -60.50
N ALA A 708 21.39 -40.54 -59.67
CA ALA A 708 21.96 -40.95 -58.39
C ALA A 708 21.45 -40.04 -57.26
N TYR A 709 20.93 -40.64 -56.19
CA TYR A 709 20.30 -39.98 -55.05
C TYR A 709 21.06 -40.32 -53.77
N ASN A 710 21.71 -39.32 -53.19
CA ASN A 710 22.35 -39.42 -51.88
C ASN A 710 21.37 -38.91 -50.82
N MET A 711 20.93 -39.75 -49.87
CA MET A 711 19.84 -39.42 -48.94
C MET A 711 20.27 -39.54 -47.48
N ASN A 712 19.92 -38.55 -46.65
CA ASN A 712 20.09 -38.60 -45.20
C ASN A 712 18.79 -39.05 -44.53
N ILE A 713 18.83 -40.19 -43.83
CA ILE A 713 17.72 -40.75 -43.04
C ILE A 713 17.90 -40.54 -41.52
N GLY A 714 18.98 -39.86 -41.11
CA GLY A 714 19.31 -39.54 -39.72
C GLY A 714 18.70 -38.23 -39.21
N ASN A 715 18.91 -37.94 -37.91
CA ASN A 715 18.33 -36.78 -37.20
C ASN A 715 19.37 -35.67 -36.90
N ALA A 716 20.42 -35.58 -37.71
CA ALA A 716 21.36 -34.47 -37.74
C ALA A 716 21.63 -34.05 -39.19
N VAL A 717 22.21 -32.87 -39.40
CA VAL A 717 22.74 -32.48 -40.72
C VAL A 717 23.93 -33.37 -41.09
N ALA A 718 24.03 -33.73 -42.37
CA ALA A 718 25.20 -34.45 -42.89
C ALA A 718 26.21 -33.44 -43.44
N GLY A 719 27.48 -33.55 -43.05
CA GLY A 719 28.54 -32.70 -43.60
C GLY A 719 28.82 -33.02 -45.09
N PRO A 720 29.63 -32.20 -45.78
CA PRO A 720 30.02 -32.50 -47.15
C PRO A 720 30.81 -33.82 -47.23
N THR A 721 30.29 -34.78 -47.99
CA THR A 721 30.94 -36.07 -48.26
C THR A 721 30.86 -36.44 -49.76
N THR A 722 31.39 -37.59 -50.13
CA THR A 722 31.48 -38.10 -51.50
C THR A 722 30.88 -39.50 -51.59
N ALA A 723 30.04 -39.73 -52.59
CA ALA A 723 29.58 -41.04 -53.01
C ALA A 723 30.44 -41.57 -54.19
N ALA A 724 30.53 -42.89 -54.33
CA ALA A 724 31.26 -43.54 -55.41
C ALA A 724 30.38 -44.56 -56.16
N ILE A 725 30.42 -44.53 -57.49
CA ILE A 725 29.61 -45.35 -58.40
C ILE A 725 30.50 -46.41 -59.06
N TYR A 726 30.13 -47.68 -58.92
CA TYR A 726 30.94 -48.84 -59.34
C TYR A 726 30.22 -49.72 -60.37
N LEU A 727 31.00 -50.42 -61.18
CA LEU A 727 30.59 -51.53 -62.05
C LEU A 727 31.11 -52.85 -61.48
N SER A 728 30.20 -53.76 -61.15
CA SER A 728 30.50 -55.12 -60.69
C SER A 728 30.07 -56.20 -61.70
N THR A 729 30.60 -57.40 -61.51
CA THR A 729 30.14 -58.64 -62.17
C THR A 729 29.01 -59.35 -61.41
N ASP A 730 28.73 -58.99 -60.14
CA ASP A 730 27.58 -59.49 -59.40
C ASP A 730 26.78 -58.37 -58.69
N ALA A 731 25.68 -58.72 -58.03
CA ALA A 731 24.75 -57.72 -57.48
C ALA A 731 25.27 -57.03 -56.20
N THR A 732 26.34 -57.54 -55.60
CA THR A 732 27.00 -56.98 -54.42
C THR A 732 27.95 -55.87 -54.85
N ILE A 733 27.83 -54.68 -54.25
CA ILE A 733 28.64 -53.52 -54.63
C ILE A 733 29.61 -53.20 -53.49
N THR A 734 30.90 -53.14 -53.83
CA THR A 734 32.00 -52.97 -52.89
C THR A 734 33.02 -51.96 -53.44
N THR A 735 33.89 -51.45 -52.57
CA THR A 735 35.02 -50.60 -52.97
C THR A 735 36.12 -51.35 -53.75
N SER A 736 35.96 -52.67 -53.97
CA SER A 736 36.86 -53.49 -54.81
C SER A 736 36.36 -53.65 -56.26
N ASP A 737 35.15 -53.18 -56.57
CA ASP A 737 34.58 -53.22 -57.92
C ASP A 737 35.17 -52.12 -58.83
N THR A 738 34.81 -52.12 -60.12
CA THR A 738 35.38 -51.18 -61.09
C THR A 738 34.74 -49.79 -60.92
N LEU A 739 35.41 -48.87 -60.23
CA LEU A 739 34.97 -47.49 -60.07
C LEU A 739 34.73 -46.82 -61.44
N LEU A 740 33.52 -46.28 -61.64
CA LEU A 740 33.12 -45.55 -62.84
C LEU A 740 33.22 -44.03 -62.65
N THR A 741 32.76 -43.51 -61.50
CA THR A 741 32.86 -42.08 -61.14
C THR A 741 32.65 -41.88 -59.64
N THR A 742 32.99 -40.70 -59.13
CA THR A 742 32.58 -40.19 -57.81
C THR A 742 31.66 -38.98 -57.96
N LEU A 743 30.85 -38.71 -56.93
CA LEU A 743 29.87 -37.62 -56.85
C LEU A 743 29.98 -36.97 -55.47
N THR A 744 30.16 -35.65 -55.38
CA THR A 744 30.27 -34.94 -54.10
C THR A 744 28.92 -34.34 -53.71
N THR A 745 28.47 -34.57 -52.48
CA THR A 745 27.16 -34.12 -51.99
C THR A 745 27.07 -32.59 -51.92
N GLY A 746 25.96 -32.05 -52.39
CA GLY A 746 25.62 -30.63 -52.32
C GLY A 746 25.31 -30.12 -50.90
N SER A 747 25.28 -28.79 -50.74
CA SER A 747 25.09 -28.11 -49.45
C SER A 747 23.67 -28.24 -48.85
N THR A 748 22.73 -28.85 -49.56
CA THR A 748 21.37 -29.15 -49.08
C THR A 748 21.37 -30.06 -47.86
N LEU A 749 22.12 -31.17 -47.91
CA LEU A 749 22.23 -32.15 -46.80
C LEU A 749 22.91 -31.55 -45.54
N ALA A 750 23.74 -30.52 -45.72
CA ALA A 750 24.43 -29.81 -44.66
C ALA A 750 23.58 -28.73 -43.95
N THR A 751 22.33 -28.51 -44.37
CA THR A 751 21.46 -27.46 -43.81
C THR A 751 20.11 -27.96 -43.29
N VAL A 752 19.76 -29.24 -43.49
CA VAL A 752 18.47 -29.82 -43.10
C VAL A 752 18.68 -31.10 -42.28
N SER A 753 18.32 -31.08 -41.00
CA SER A 753 18.42 -32.24 -40.08
C SER A 753 17.14 -33.07 -40.05
N GLN A 754 16.58 -33.41 -41.21
CA GLN A 754 15.32 -34.17 -41.33
C GLN A 754 15.52 -35.45 -42.15
N PRO A 755 15.08 -36.62 -41.65
CA PRO A 755 15.10 -37.88 -42.40
C PRO A 755 14.36 -37.78 -43.75
N GLY A 756 14.97 -38.35 -44.79
CA GLY A 756 14.43 -38.41 -46.15
C GLY A 756 14.78 -37.21 -47.04
N TYR A 757 15.64 -36.29 -46.57
CA TYR A 757 16.21 -35.25 -47.44
C TYR A 757 17.33 -35.83 -48.33
N TYR A 758 17.48 -35.33 -49.55
CA TYR A 758 18.41 -35.88 -50.53
C TYR A 758 19.07 -34.84 -51.43
N ASP A 759 20.17 -35.25 -52.06
CA ASP A 759 20.84 -34.58 -53.16
C ASP A 759 20.82 -35.48 -54.42
N LEU A 760 20.77 -34.89 -55.62
CA LEU A 760 20.47 -35.60 -56.88
C LEU A 760 21.44 -35.24 -58.01
N HIS A 761 22.11 -36.26 -58.55
CA HIS A 761 23.06 -36.17 -59.65
C HIS A 761 22.64 -37.03 -60.86
N THR A 762 22.38 -36.41 -62.01
CA THR A 762 22.26 -37.13 -63.30
C THR A 762 23.63 -37.22 -63.97
N VAL A 763 24.12 -38.42 -64.28
CA VAL A 763 25.47 -38.64 -64.83
C VAL A 763 25.50 -39.71 -65.93
N THR A 764 26.32 -39.52 -66.97
CA THR A 764 26.55 -40.53 -68.01
C THR A 764 27.90 -41.22 -67.78
N LEU A 765 27.83 -42.51 -67.46
CA LEU A 765 28.95 -43.38 -67.16
C LEU A 765 29.45 -44.03 -68.45
N THR A 766 30.75 -43.96 -68.74
CA THR A 766 31.33 -44.69 -69.88
C THR A 766 31.71 -46.11 -69.45
N LEU A 767 31.10 -47.13 -70.04
CA LEU A 767 31.49 -48.52 -69.75
C LEU A 767 32.83 -48.86 -70.45
N PRO A 768 33.69 -49.70 -69.86
CA PRO A 768 34.95 -50.12 -70.49
C PRO A 768 34.76 -50.73 -71.89
N GLY A 769 35.66 -50.39 -72.82
CA GLY A 769 35.61 -50.83 -74.23
C GLY A 769 35.89 -52.33 -74.44
N ASN A 770 36.45 -52.99 -73.43
CA ASN A 770 36.88 -54.39 -73.46
C ASN A 770 35.96 -55.34 -72.67
N LEU A 771 34.78 -54.89 -72.23
CA LEU A 771 33.81 -55.77 -71.58
C LEU A 771 33.36 -56.88 -72.54
N ALA A 772 33.34 -58.12 -72.05
CA ALA A 772 32.73 -59.23 -72.76
C ALA A 772 31.19 -59.05 -72.79
N PRO A 773 30.49 -59.46 -73.86
CA PRO A 773 29.03 -59.45 -73.86
C PRO A 773 28.47 -60.32 -72.72
N GLY A 774 27.57 -59.76 -71.91
CA GLY A 774 27.12 -60.41 -70.67
C GLY A 774 26.35 -59.47 -69.75
N THR A 775 26.05 -59.95 -68.54
CA THR A 775 25.35 -59.18 -67.51
C THR A 775 26.34 -58.63 -66.49
N TYR A 776 26.19 -57.36 -66.15
CA TYR A 776 26.95 -56.59 -65.17
C TYR A 776 26.00 -55.82 -64.26
N TYR A 777 26.53 -55.17 -63.24
CA TYR A 777 25.77 -54.48 -62.22
C TYR A 777 26.38 -53.10 -61.91
N VAL A 778 25.55 -52.09 -61.69
CA VAL A 778 25.98 -50.73 -61.33
C VAL A 778 25.29 -50.31 -60.04
N GLY A 779 26.06 -49.85 -59.06
CA GLY A 779 25.54 -49.36 -57.78
C GLY A 779 26.45 -48.30 -57.17
N GLY A 780 25.95 -47.63 -56.14
CA GLY A 780 26.64 -46.53 -55.47
C GLY A 780 26.86 -46.80 -53.98
N ILE A 781 27.91 -46.22 -53.42
CA ILE A 781 28.21 -46.24 -51.98
C ILE A 781 28.25 -44.79 -51.48
N SER A 782 27.35 -44.42 -50.56
CA SER A 782 27.39 -43.16 -49.81
C SER A 782 28.59 -43.10 -48.88
N ASP A 783 29.15 -41.91 -48.67
CA ASP A 783 30.33 -41.67 -47.81
C ASP A 783 31.41 -42.76 -47.93
N TYR A 784 31.84 -43.07 -49.16
CA TYR A 784 32.62 -44.29 -49.45
C TYR A 784 34.03 -44.33 -48.81
N ASN A 785 34.43 -43.25 -48.12
CA ASN A 785 35.68 -43.14 -47.36
C ASN A 785 35.46 -43.01 -45.83
N ASN A 786 34.22 -43.09 -45.32
CA ASN A 786 33.83 -42.84 -43.93
C ASN A 786 34.36 -41.48 -43.42
N GLN A 787 33.97 -40.40 -44.12
CA GLN A 787 34.34 -39.02 -43.82
C GLN A 787 33.50 -38.41 -42.67
N LEU A 788 32.30 -38.94 -42.45
CA LEU A 788 31.40 -38.60 -41.34
C LEU A 788 31.39 -39.73 -40.30
N THR A 789 30.60 -39.57 -39.25
CA THR A 789 30.29 -40.65 -38.31
C THR A 789 28.78 -40.74 -38.20
N GLU A 790 28.25 -41.90 -38.59
CA GLU A 790 26.85 -42.09 -38.91
C GLU A 790 26.13 -42.88 -37.79
N SER A 791 24.81 -42.76 -37.67
CA SER A 791 24.04 -43.63 -36.76
C SER A 791 23.97 -45.09 -37.23
N ASN A 792 24.28 -45.33 -38.51
CA ASN A 792 24.53 -46.64 -39.07
C ASN A 792 25.53 -46.53 -40.23
N GLU A 793 26.57 -47.35 -40.21
CA GLU A 793 27.70 -47.32 -41.17
C GLU A 793 27.66 -48.53 -42.13
N THR A 794 26.47 -49.15 -42.30
CA THR A 794 26.33 -50.47 -42.96
C THR A 794 25.29 -50.52 -44.08
N ASN A 795 24.64 -49.39 -44.37
CA ASN A 795 23.50 -49.25 -45.28
C ASN A 795 23.75 -48.31 -46.46
N ASN A 796 24.99 -47.81 -46.59
CA ASN A 796 25.40 -46.77 -47.53
C ASN A 796 25.15 -47.10 -49.02
N THR A 797 24.91 -48.37 -49.35
CA THR A 797 24.42 -48.85 -50.66
C THR A 797 22.95 -49.25 -50.54
N TYR A 798 22.02 -48.55 -51.20
CA TYR A 798 20.59 -48.88 -51.12
C TYR A 798 20.13 -49.85 -52.23
N ASN A 799 20.62 -49.72 -53.46
CA ASN A 799 20.26 -50.64 -54.55
C ASN A 799 21.37 -50.83 -55.61
N THR A 800 21.17 -51.87 -56.42
CA THR A 800 22.03 -52.22 -57.56
C THR A 800 21.20 -52.35 -58.84
N LEU A 801 21.65 -51.73 -59.92
CA LEU A 801 21.04 -51.77 -61.25
C LEU A 801 21.70 -52.84 -62.12
N GLN A 802 20.90 -53.69 -62.77
CA GLN A 802 21.41 -54.71 -63.70
C GLN A 802 21.57 -54.13 -65.12
N VAL A 803 22.69 -54.41 -65.78
CA VAL A 803 23.07 -53.88 -67.10
C VAL A 803 23.52 -55.03 -68.02
N THR A 804 23.12 -55.00 -69.30
CA THR A 804 23.46 -56.01 -70.32
C THR A 804 24.36 -55.40 -71.39
N VAL A 805 25.49 -56.05 -71.67
CA VAL A 805 26.53 -55.57 -72.59
C VAL A 805 26.57 -56.38 -73.89
N THR A 806 26.81 -55.70 -75.03
CA THR A 806 26.82 -56.30 -76.38
C THR A 806 28.09 -56.01 -77.20
N ALA A 807 28.31 -56.79 -78.29
CA ALA A 807 29.51 -56.80 -79.13
C ALA A 807 29.50 -55.79 -80.32
N PRO A 808 30.68 -55.48 -80.93
CA PRO A 808 30.84 -54.58 -82.09
C PRO A 808 30.65 -55.28 -83.47
N ALA A 809 30.83 -54.55 -84.58
CA ALA A 809 30.49 -54.93 -85.99
C ALA A 809 31.68 -54.86 -86.99
N GLN A 810 31.55 -55.47 -88.19
CA GLN A 810 32.64 -55.76 -89.15
C GLN A 810 32.25 -55.67 -90.67
N PRO A 811 33.21 -55.55 -91.62
CA PRO A 811 33.01 -55.48 -93.09
C PRO A 811 33.11 -56.85 -93.80
N ASP A 812 32.88 -56.92 -95.13
CA ASP A 812 32.90 -58.18 -95.94
C ASP A 812 33.13 -57.87 -97.45
N LEU A 813 34.14 -58.41 -98.13
CA LEU A 813 34.58 -57.96 -99.47
C LEU A 813 34.57 -59.03 -100.59
N ILE A 814 34.31 -58.59 -101.84
CA ILE A 814 34.29 -59.44 -103.05
C ILE A 814 34.85 -58.74 -104.30
N GLU A 815 35.43 -59.49 -105.25
CA GLU A 815 35.97 -58.98 -106.53
C GLU A 815 35.30 -59.62 -107.77
N TYR A 816 34.85 -58.81 -108.74
CA TYR A 816 34.10 -59.22 -109.94
C TYR A 816 34.67 -58.61 -111.23
N LEU A 817 34.84 -59.42 -112.28
CA LEU A 817 35.46 -59.01 -113.55
C LEU A 817 34.60 -59.23 -114.81
N VAL A 818 34.84 -58.39 -115.81
CA VAL A 818 34.31 -58.48 -117.18
C VAL A 818 35.45 -58.26 -118.18
N VAL A 819 35.67 -59.17 -119.14
CA VAL A 819 36.77 -59.05 -120.13
C VAL A 819 36.28 -58.53 -121.49
N ASN A 820 37.06 -57.65 -122.11
CA ASN A 820 36.60 -56.83 -123.24
C ASN A 820 36.78 -57.52 -124.60
N ASN A 821 37.55 -58.61 -124.66
CA ASN A 821 37.72 -59.43 -125.85
C ASN A 821 37.98 -60.90 -125.47
N ALA A 822 37.10 -61.81 -125.91
CA ALA A 822 37.16 -63.23 -125.57
C ALA A 822 38.24 -64.02 -126.35
N THR A 823 38.93 -63.43 -127.33
CA THR A 823 40.00 -64.10 -128.08
C THR A 823 41.19 -63.16 -128.31
N VAL A 824 42.36 -63.53 -127.76
CA VAL A 824 43.58 -62.71 -127.74
C VAL A 824 44.78 -63.59 -128.09
N ALA A 825 45.76 -63.11 -128.84
CA ALA A 825 46.97 -63.88 -129.13
C ALA A 825 47.94 -63.88 -127.94
N ALA A 826 48.74 -64.95 -127.77
CA ALA A 826 49.78 -64.97 -126.73
C ALA A 826 50.74 -63.77 -126.91
N GLY A 827 51.10 -63.10 -125.81
CA GLY A 827 51.91 -61.87 -125.85
C GLY A 827 51.16 -60.60 -126.23
N SER A 828 49.83 -60.64 -126.41
CA SER A 828 49.00 -59.47 -126.72
C SER A 828 48.25 -58.93 -125.50
N GLY A 829 47.75 -57.70 -125.61
CA GLY A 829 46.95 -57.06 -124.56
C GLY A 829 45.53 -57.65 -124.45
N LEU A 830 45.12 -57.94 -123.22
CA LEU A 830 43.74 -58.18 -122.81
C LEU A 830 43.29 -57.01 -121.94
N THR A 831 42.13 -56.41 -122.23
CA THR A 831 41.50 -55.39 -121.39
C THR A 831 40.33 -56.00 -120.63
N PHE A 832 40.12 -55.57 -119.38
CA PHE A 832 38.98 -55.94 -118.54
C PHE A 832 38.55 -54.78 -117.63
N ASP A 833 37.32 -54.83 -117.16
CA ASP A 833 36.79 -54.05 -116.05
C ASP A 833 36.75 -54.93 -114.79
N ALA A 834 37.15 -54.38 -113.65
CA ALA A 834 37.26 -55.05 -112.35
C ALA A 834 36.56 -54.23 -111.25
N TYR A 835 35.76 -54.89 -110.41
CA TYR A 835 34.85 -54.30 -109.43
C TYR A 835 35.07 -54.91 -108.04
N ASN A 836 35.51 -54.09 -107.08
CA ASN A 836 35.69 -54.49 -105.69
C ASN A 836 34.51 -53.98 -104.82
N MET A 837 33.83 -54.84 -104.06
CA MET A 837 32.58 -54.48 -103.36
C MET A 837 32.57 -54.88 -101.88
N ASN A 838 32.06 -54.01 -101.00
CA ASN A 838 31.77 -54.31 -99.58
C ASN A 838 30.30 -54.69 -99.40
N ILE A 839 30.03 -55.88 -98.86
CA ILE A 839 28.69 -56.41 -98.53
C ILE A 839 28.44 -56.51 -97.00
N GLY A 840 29.42 -56.11 -96.18
CA GLY A 840 29.33 -56.08 -94.71
C GLY A 840 28.67 -54.81 -94.15
N ASN A 841 28.50 -54.75 -92.83
CA ASN A 841 27.79 -53.65 -92.14
C ASN A 841 28.69 -52.66 -91.38
N ALA A 842 30.01 -52.79 -91.49
CA ALA A 842 30.98 -51.74 -91.16
C ALA A 842 31.70 -51.20 -92.42
N VAL A 843 32.45 -50.11 -92.25
CA VAL A 843 33.36 -49.60 -93.31
C VAL A 843 34.53 -50.56 -93.52
N ALA A 844 34.98 -50.71 -94.77
CA ALA A 844 36.16 -51.50 -95.11
C ALA A 844 37.39 -50.61 -95.28
N GLY A 845 38.54 -51.01 -94.75
CA GLY A 845 39.79 -50.26 -94.95
C GLY A 845 40.28 -50.31 -96.41
N PRO A 846 41.29 -49.51 -96.78
CA PRO A 846 41.97 -49.67 -98.06
C PRO A 846 42.66 -51.04 -98.13
N THR A 847 42.51 -51.73 -99.25
CA THR A 847 43.11 -53.05 -99.53
C THR A 847 43.53 -53.14 -101.00
N THR A 848 43.96 -54.31 -101.48
CA THR A 848 44.35 -54.57 -102.87
C THR A 848 43.75 -55.88 -103.35
N ALA A 849 43.20 -55.88 -104.56
CA ALA A 849 42.75 -57.07 -105.28
C ALA A 849 43.87 -57.59 -106.20
N GLY A 850 43.97 -58.90 -106.35
CA GLY A 850 44.88 -59.57 -107.28
C GLY A 850 44.10 -60.12 -108.47
N ILE A 851 44.54 -59.85 -109.71
CA ILE A 851 43.91 -60.35 -110.94
C ILE A 851 44.80 -61.41 -111.58
N TYR A 852 44.25 -62.59 -111.84
CA TYR A 852 44.99 -63.80 -112.20
C TYR A 852 44.48 -64.42 -113.51
N LEU A 853 45.39 -65.11 -114.21
CA LEU A 853 45.12 -66.00 -115.34
C LEU A 853 45.28 -67.46 -114.89
N SER A 854 44.19 -68.23 -114.95
CA SER A 854 44.16 -69.66 -114.66
C SER A 854 43.98 -70.51 -115.93
N THR A 855 44.36 -71.78 -115.85
CA THR A 855 44.03 -72.82 -116.83
C THR A 855 42.64 -73.43 -116.64
N ASP A 856 41.98 -73.22 -115.50
CA ASP A 856 40.59 -73.63 -115.27
C ASP A 856 39.76 -72.52 -114.61
N ALA A 857 38.49 -72.80 -114.31
CA ALA A 857 37.54 -71.78 -113.84
C ALA A 857 37.70 -71.41 -112.35
N THR A 858 38.63 -72.03 -111.64
CA THR A 858 38.91 -71.78 -110.22
C THR A 858 40.06 -70.77 -110.10
N ILE A 859 39.77 -69.55 -109.63
CA ILE A 859 40.80 -68.51 -109.46
C ILE A 859 41.38 -68.58 -108.05
N THR A 860 42.70 -68.75 -107.97
CA THR A 860 43.47 -68.87 -106.73
C THR A 860 44.70 -67.98 -106.75
N THR A 861 45.30 -67.72 -105.59
CA THR A 861 46.57 -66.99 -105.49
C THR A 861 47.77 -67.77 -106.04
N GLY A 862 47.59 -69.04 -106.44
CA GLY A 862 48.59 -69.87 -107.12
C GLY A 862 48.56 -69.77 -108.65
N ASP A 863 47.57 -69.10 -109.22
CA ASP A 863 47.45 -68.88 -110.67
C ASP A 863 48.41 -67.77 -111.16
N THR A 864 48.47 -67.55 -112.48
CA THR A 864 49.41 -66.57 -113.05
C THR A 864 48.90 -65.15 -112.85
N LEU A 865 49.35 -64.48 -111.79
CA LEU A 865 49.06 -63.07 -111.52
C LEU A 865 49.38 -62.19 -112.74
N LEU A 866 48.38 -61.45 -113.23
CA LEU A 866 48.48 -60.51 -114.35
C LEU A 866 48.75 -59.08 -113.86
N THR A 867 48.07 -58.66 -112.78
CA THR A 867 48.23 -57.35 -112.14
C THR A 867 47.57 -57.34 -110.75
N THR A 868 47.88 -56.34 -109.94
CA THR A 868 47.15 -56.00 -108.70
C THR A 868 46.48 -54.63 -108.83
N LEU A 869 45.41 -54.39 -108.07
CA LEU A 869 44.60 -53.16 -108.09
C LEU A 869 44.27 -52.75 -106.65
N THR A 870 44.75 -51.59 -106.20
CA THR A 870 44.50 -51.09 -104.84
C THR A 870 43.16 -50.35 -104.81
N THR A 871 42.30 -50.66 -103.84
CA THR A 871 40.97 -50.05 -103.72
C THR A 871 41.06 -48.58 -103.34
N SER A 872 40.21 -47.75 -103.94
CA SER A 872 40.13 -46.33 -103.63
C SER A 872 39.46 -46.08 -102.27
N SER A 873 39.63 -44.89 -101.71
CA SER A 873 39.16 -44.54 -100.36
C SER A 873 37.62 -44.46 -100.19
N THR A 874 36.85 -44.83 -101.23
CA THR A 874 35.38 -44.77 -101.24
C THR A 874 34.74 -45.78 -100.28
N LEU A 875 35.22 -47.03 -100.31
CA LEU A 875 34.80 -48.15 -99.44
C LEU A 875 35.04 -47.89 -97.94
N ALA A 876 35.98 -46.99 -97.61
CA ALA A 876 36.34 -46.63 -96.24
C ALA A 876 35.42 -45.58 -95.58
N THR A 877 34.43 -45.06 -96.30
CA THR A 877 33.55 -43.98 -95.79
C THR A 877 32.06 -44.34 -95.73
N VAL A 878 31.67 -45.54 -96.20
CA VAL A 878 30.27 -45.96 -96.29
C VAL A 878 30.10 -47.36 -95.71
N SER A 879 29.35 -47.49 -94.60
CA SER A 879 29.06 -48.77 -93.94
C SER A 879 27.74 -49.41 -94.44
N GLN A 880 27.53 -49.44 -95.75
CA GLN A 880 26.32 -50.01 -96.36
C GLN A 880 26.67 -51.14 -97.34
N PRO A 881 26.06 -52.33 -97.21
CA PRO A 881 26.23 -53.43 -98.14
C PRO A 881 25.94 -53.07 -99.61
N GLY A 882 26.78 -53.55 -100.52
CA GLY A 882 26.63 -53.42 -101.97
C GLY A 882 27.32 -52.21 -102.60
N TYR A 883 28.15 -51.49 -101.85
CA TYR A 883 28.95 -50.37 -102.38
C TYR A 883 30.25 -50.88 -103.02
N TYR A 884 30.70 -50.27 -104.13
CA TYR A 884 31.84 -50.78 -104.91
C TYR A 884 32.77 -49.70 -105.51
N ASP A 885 33.97 -50.14 -105.88
CA ASP A 885 35.04 -49.39 -106.56
C ASP A 885 35.38 -50.08 -107.91
N LEU A 886 35.70 -49.32 -108.96
CA LEU A 886 35.79 -49.83 -110.35
C LEU A 886 37.07 -49.40 -111.08
N HIS A 887 37.77 -50.37 -111.68
CA HIS A 887 39.00 -50.18 -112.45
C HIS A 887 38.93 -50.83 -113.85
N THR A 888 39.15 -50.05 -114.91
CA THR A 888 39.37 -50.55 -116.29
C THR A 888 40.86 -50.68 -116.57
N VAL A 889 41.34 -51.89 -116.94
CA VAL A 889 42.78 -52.20 -116.99
C VAL A 889 43.13 -53.02 -118.23
N THR A 890 44.28 -52.74 -118.85
CA THR A 890 44.86 -53.59 -119.92
C THR A 890 46.15 -54.23 -119.45
N VAL A 891 46.22 -55.55 -119.54
CA VAL A 891 47.39 -56.37 -119.18
C VAL A 891 47.88 -57.16 -120.40
N THR A 892 49.18 -57.42 -120.50
CA THR A 892 49.72 -58.27 -121.59
C THR A 892 49.71 -59.73 -121.14
N LEU A 893 49.02 -60.60 -121.89
CA LEU A 893 49.05 -62.04 -121.63
C LEU A 893 50.46 -62.61 -121.88
N PRO A 894 50.95 -63.58 -121.08
CA PRO A 894 52.29 -64.15 -121.26
C PRO A 894 52.58 -64.62 -122.70
N GLY A 895 53.75 -64.28 -123.21
CA GLY A 895 54.15 -64.55 -124.61
C GLY A 895 54.39 -66.03 -124.95
N ASN A 896 54.41 -66.90 -123.94
CA ASN A 896 54.69 -68.32 -124.02
C ASN A 896 53.47 -69.22 -123.79
N LEU A 897 52.26 -68.65 -123.68
CA LEU A 897 51.02 -69.44 -123.55
C LEU A 897 50.82 -70.34 -124.78
N ALA A 898 50.40 -71.58 -124.54
CA ALA A 898 49.94 -72.47 -125.60
C ALA A 898 48.57 -71.98 -126.12
N PRO A 899 48.25 -72.15 -127.41
CA PRO A 899 46.90 -71.87 -127.90
C PRO A 899 45.88 -72.78 -127.23
N GLY A 900 44.84 -72.20 -126.61
CA GLY A 900 43.89 -72.94 -125.78
C GLY A 900 42.95 -72.04 -124.97
N THR A 901 42.10 -72.65 -124.15
CA THR A 901 41.21 -71.96 -123.21
C THR A 901 41.96 -71.60 -121.93
N TYR A 902 41.72 -70.39 -121.43
CA TYR A 902 42.15 -69.91 -120.11
C TYR A 902 41.02 -69.11 -119.45
N TYR A 903 41.16 -68.77 -118.17
CA TYR A 903 40.19 -67.96 -117.43
C TYR A 903 40.89 -66.80 -116.72
N VAL A 904 40.24 -65.64 -116.65
CA VAL A 904 40.71 -64.46 -115.92
C VAL A 904 39.69 -64.07 -114.87
N GLY A 905 40.14 -63.86 -113.63
CA GLY A 905 39.31 -63.36 -112.54
C GLY A 905 40.16 -62.78 -111.43
N GLY A 906 39.52 -62.34 -110.36
CA GLY A 906 40.16 -61.55 -109.31
C GLY A 906 39.75 -61.97 -107.91
N ILE A 907 40.61 -61.64 -106.95
CA ILE A 907 40.45 -61.94 -105.53
C ILE A 907 40.57 -60.63 -104.76
N SER A 908 39.52 -60.22 -104.04
CA SER A 908 39.57 -59.07 -103.12
C SER A 908 40.44 -59.37 -101.90
N ASP A 909 41.11 -58.36 -101.35
CA ASP A 909 42.04 -58.49 -100.23
C ASP A 909 42.92 -59.74 -100.32
N TYR A 910 43.60 -59.92 -101.47
CA TYR A 910 44.25 -61.19 -101.84
C TYR A 910 45.39 -61.63 -100.88
N ASN A 911 45.68 -60.81 -99.87
CA ASN A 911 46.67 -60.98 -98.84
C ASN A 911 46.10 -60.89 -97.40
N ASN A 912 44.77 -60.97 -97.23
CA ASN A 912 44.03 -60.94 -95.94
C ASN A 912 44.56 -59.87 -94.96
N HIS A 913 44.49 -58.60 -95.36
CA HIS A 913 44.90 -57.46 -94.56
C HIS A 913 43.81 -56.95 -93.60
N LEU A 914 42.54 -57.15 -93.95
CA LEU A 914 41.39 -56.80 -93.15
C LEU A 914 40.82 -58.05 -92.47
N THR A 915 40.03 -57.87 -91.41
CA THR A 915 39.29 -58.97 -90.77
C THR A 915 37.82 -58.81 -91.12
N GLU A 916 37.28 -59.81 -91.80
CA GLU A 916 36.00 -59.75 -92.48
C GLU A 916 34.94 -60.62 -91.76
N SER A 917 33.65 -60.34 -91.96
CA SER A 917 32.58 -61.23 -91.47
C SER A 917 32.51 -62.55 -92.22
N ASN A 918 33.13 -62.61 -93.41
CA ASN A 918 33.42 -63.82 -94.15
C ASN A 918 34.70 -63.62 -94.99
N GLU A 919 35.62 -64.57 -94.91
CA GLU A 919 36.97 -64.52 -95.53
C GLU A 919 37.09 -65.49 -96.71
N THR A 920 35.97 -66.00 -97.23
CA THR A 920 35.92 -67.17 -98.14
C THR A 920 35.25 -66.89 -99.49
N ASN A 921 34.75 -65.67 -99.69
CA ASN A 921 33.93 -65.24 -100.83
C ASN A 921 34.61 -64.21 -101.73
N ASN A 922 35.86 -63.85 -101.43
CA ASN A 922 36.57 -62.71 -102.02
C ASN A 922 36.76 -62.79 -103.56
N THR A 923 36.54 -63.95 -104.17
CA THR A 923 36.48 -64.19 -105.62
C THR A 923 35.03 -64.37 -106.07
N TYR A 924 34.47 -63.46 -106.87
CA TYR A 924 33.09 -63.58 -107.35
C TYR A 924 32.95 -64.36 -108.67
N ASN A 925 33.87 -64.20 -109.64
CA ASN A 925 33.80 -64.90 -110.92
C ASN A 925 35.16 -65.15 -111.62
N ALA A 926 35.12 -66.07 -112.58
CA ALA A 926 36.18 -66.35 -113.55
C ALA A 926 35.62 -66.22 -114.97
N VAL A 927 36.31 -65.49 -115.85
CA VAL A 927 35.85 -65.15 -117.19
C VAL A 927 36.70 -65.85 -118.24
N GLN A 928 36.07 -66.68 -119.08
CA GLN A 928 36.77 -67.49 -120.07
C GLN A 928 37.32 -66.66 -121.24
N ILE A 929 38.56 -66.92 -121.64
CA ILE A 929 39.21 -66.39 -122.84
C ILE A 929 39.84 -67.52 -123.68
N THR A 930 40.09 -67.24 -124.96
CA THR A 930 40.77 -68.16 -125.89
C THR A 930 42.07 -67.54 -126.40
N VAL A 931 43.18 -68.28 -126.28
CA VAL A 931 44.52 -67.87 -126.71
C VAL A 931 44.84 -68.41 -128.09
N ALA A 932 45.30 -67.55 -129.00
CA ALA A 932 45.59 -67.88 -130.40
C ALA A 932 47.09 -67.96 -130.74
N ALA A 933 47.44 -68.72 -131.78
CA ALA A 933 48.81 -68.98 -132.22
C ALA A 933 49.45 -67.79 -132.97
N ALA A 934 50.75 -67.55 -132.73
CA ALA A 934 51.48 -66.41 -133.28
C ALA A 934 51.98 -66.61 -134.72
N SER A 935 51.99 -65.52 -135.50
CA SER A 935 52.59 -65.41 -136.83
C SER A 935 53.86 -64.55 -136.83
N GLY A 936 54.59 -64.51 -137.95
CA GLY A 936 55.95 -63.96 -138.04
C GLY A 936 56.11 -62.44 -137.78
N PRO A 937 57.34 -61.97 -137.49
CA PRO A 937 57.59 -60.71 -136.76
C PRO A 937 57.82 -59.46 -137.64
N VAL A 938 57.78 -58.26 -137.01
CA VAL A 938 58.78 -57.16 -137.16
C VAL A 938 58.53 -56.03 -136.11
N ALA A 939 59.50 -55.13 -135.92
CA ALA A 939 59.80 -54.40 -134.67
C ALA A 939 59.29 -52.93 -134.49
N SER A 940 59.06 -52.55 -133.22
CA SER A 940 59.60 -51.35 -132.48
C SER A 940 59.04 -49.88 -132.54
N GLN A 941 59.13 -49.21 -131.37
CA GLN A 941 59.36 -47.75 -131.05
C GLN A 941 58.22 -46.70 -130.77
N ALA A 942 58.12 -46.25 -129.49
CA ALA A 942 58.35 -44.87 -128.93
C ALA A 942 57.40 -43.62 -129.23
N PRO A 943 57.61 -42.36 -128.71
CA PRO A 943 57.05 -41.81 -127.41
C PRO A 943 56.51 -40.30 -127.36
N THR A 944 56.06 -39.75 -126.18
CA THR A 944 56.17 -38.32 -125.60
C THR A 944 54.95 -37.47 -125.01
N ALA A 945 55.12 -36.89 -123.77
CA ALA A 945 54.97 -35.49 -123.17
C ALA A 945 53.69 -34.55 -122.90
N SER A 946 53.43 -34.18 -121.60
CA SER A 946 53.42 -32.80 -120.90
C SER A 946 52.20 -31.79 -120.61
N LEU A 947 52.25 -31.07 -119.44
CA LEU A 947 51.71 -29.70 -118.96
C LEU A 947 50.40 -29.44 -118.10
N SER A 948 50.27 -28.24 -117.41
CA SER A 948 49.27 -27.73 -116.36
C SER A 948 49.28 -26.14 -116.20
N PRO A 949 48.83 -25.31 -115.16
CA PRO A 949 48.05 -25.38 -113.85
C PRO A 949 47.08 -24.14 -113.47
N ALA A 950 46.60 -23.90 -112.20
CA ALA A 950 46.47 -22.58 -111.41
C ALA A 950 45.26 -22.22 -110.40
N GLN A 951 45.59 -21.82 -109.13
CA GLN A 951 45.02 -20.79 -108.14
C GLN A 951 43.53 -20.79 -107.55
N ALA A 952 43.07 -20.04 -106.49
CA ALA A 952 43.57 -19.46 -105.17
C ALA A 952 42.48 -18.68 -104.28
N THR A 953 42.80 -18.20 -103.03
CA THR A 953 42.16 -17.12 -102.12
C THR A 953 40.93 -17.42 -101.17
N THR A 954 40.49 -16.73 -100.05
CA THR A 954 40.99 -15.77 -98.95
C THR A 954 39.96 -15.47 -97.76
N ASN A 955 40.42 -15.04 -96.54
CA ASN A 955 39.80 -14.27 -95.38
C ASN A 955 38.61 -14.80 -94.49
N GLY A 956 38.48 -14.53 -93.15
CA GLY A 956 39.39 -13.97 -92.10
C GLY A 956 38.76 -13.54 -90.72
N GLY A 957 39.52 -13.56 -89.60
CA GLY A 957 39.23 -12.94 -88.25
C GLY A 957 38.74 -13.90 -87.11
N ALA A 958 39.27 -14.04 -85.88
CA ALA A 958 39.99 -13.22 -84.85
C ALA A 958 39.07 -12.34 -83.95
N GLY A 959 39.31 -12.13 -82.63
CA GLY A 959 40.36 -12.59 -81.69
C GLY A 959 40.14 -12.07 -80.24
N ALA A 960 40.92 -12.53 -79.24
CA ALA A 960 40.66 -12.38 -77.79
C ALA A 960 41.05 -11.04 -77.10
N GLY A 961 40.50 -10.79 -75.90
CA GLY A 961 41.28 -10.23 -74.75
C GLY A 961 40.74 -9.03 -73.95
N GLY A 962 40.71 -9.15 -72.61
CA GLY A 962 41.31 -8.16 -71.70
C GLY A 962 40.46 -7.07 -70.97
N ALA A 963 40.10 -7.37 -69.70
CA ALA A 963 40.23 -6.51 -68.50
C ALA A 963 39.40 -5.20 -68.27
N LEU A 964 39.43 -4.77 -66.99
CA LEU A 964 39.16 -3.44 -66.39
C LEU A 964 37.72 -2.99 -66.01
N LEU A 965 37.68 -2.17 -64.94
CA LEU A 965 36.61 -1.26 -64.46
C LEU A 965 35.36 -1.91 -63.81
N ALA A 966 34.48 -1.19 -63.08
CA ALA A 966 34.65 -0.18 -61.99
C ALA A 966 33.25 0.24 -61.45
N GLY A 967 33.16 0.61 -60.15
CA GLY A 967 32.15 1.57 -59.64
C GLY A 967 30.77 1.06 -59.16
N HIS A 968 30.26 1.74 -58.14
CA HIS A 968 28.85 1.84 -57.68
C HIS A 968 27.96 2.59 -58.72
N PRO A 969 26.59 2.69 -58.63
CA PRO A 969 25.76 2.76 -57.41
C PRO A 969 24.31 2.15 -57.48
N ASN A 970 23.44 2.61 -56.56
CA ASN A 970 21.96 2.42 -56.40
C ASN A 970 21.52 1.23 -55.50
N VAL A 971 20.94 1.36 -54.28
CA VAL A 971 20.16 2.43 -53.55
C VAL A 971 18.68 2.47 -54.02
N GLN A 972 17.74 1.81 -53.30
CA GLN A 972 16.83 2.32 -52.23
C GLN A 972 15.71 3.27 -52.75
N ASP A 973 14.54 3.44 -52.12
CA ASP A 973 13.94 2.86 -50.89
C ASP A 973 12.39 2.90 -51.00
N ASN A 974 11.65 2.45 -49.97
CA ASN A 974 10.20 2.71 -49.91
C ASN A 974 9.65 2.87 -48.46
N PHE A 975 8.57 3.66 -48.34
CA PHE A 975 7.80 3.98 -47.13
C PHE A 975 8.46 4.84 -46.02
N ALA A 976 8.15 6.13 -46.07
CA ALA A 976 7.90 6.96 -44.88
C ALA A 976 6.65 7.83 -45.15
N LEU A 977 5.86 8.14 -44.12
CA LEU A 977 4.71 9.04 -44.24
C LEU A 977 4.69 10.03 -43.07
N LEU A 978 4.90 11.31 -43.39
CA LEU A 978 4.73 12.47 -42.52
C LEU A 978 3.62 13.33 -43.14
N GLN A 979 2.73 13.86 -42.31
CA GLN A 979 1.68 14.80 -42.72
C GLN A 979 1.98 16.21 -42.22
N THR A 980 1.65 17.21 -43.03
CA THR A 980 1.77 18.63 -42.72
C THR A 980 0.55 19.40 -43.20
N ASP A 981 -0.06 20.13 -42.28
CA ASP A 981 -0.67 21.46 -42.44
C ASP A 981 -1.92 21.75 -43.31
N ASN A 982 -2.72 22.65 -42.71
CA ASN A 982 -3.50 23.75 -43.29
C ASN A 982 -4.94 23.56 -43.85
N ALA A 983 -5.87 24.07 -43.01
CA ALA A 983 -6.74 25.23 -43.31
C ALA A 983 -8.14 25.04 -43.95
N GLN A 984 -9.14 25.26 -43.08
CA GLN A 984 -10.43 25.95 -43.28
C GLN A 984 -11.48 25.49 -44.32
N GLY A 985 -12.72 25.38 -43.82
CA GLY A 985 -13.87 26.06 -44.44
C GLY A 985 -15.01 25.18 -44.95
N GLY A 986 -16.06 24.98 -44.14
CA GLY A 986 -17.29 24.30 -44.59
C GLY A 986 -18.37 24.17 -43.51
N LEU A 987 -19.25 25.18 -43.39
CA LEU A 987 -20.52 25.07 -42.65
C LEU A 987 -21.59 24.41 -43.53
N TRP A 988 -22.53 23.65 -42.95
CA TRP A 988 -23.98 23.77 -43.23
C TRP A 988 -24.87 22.87 -42.35
N ALA A 989 -26.04 23.41 -42.01
CA ALA A 989 -27.30 22.77 -41.63
C ALA A 989 -27.43 21.99 -40.30
N ASP A 990 -28.60 22.19 -39.69
CA ASP A 990 -29.11 21.66 -38.41
C ASP A 990 -30.56 21.20 -38.62
N HIS A 991 -31.01 20.15 -37.92
CA HIS A 991 -32.27 20.10 -37.14
C HIS A 991 -32.65 18.70 -36.62
N SER A 992 -32.58 18.55 -35.29
CA SER A 992 -33.57 17.98 -34.35
C SER A 992 -34.59 16.89 -34.78
N GLN A 993 -34.83 15.93 -33.87
CA GLN A 993 -36.17 15.75 -33.24
C GLN A 993 -36.11 15.19 -31.80
N LEU A 994 -37.03 15.68 -30.97
CA LEU A 994 -37.61 15.20 -29.69
C LEU A 994 -36.82 14.14 -28.85
N ALA A 995 -36.52 14.30 -27.57
CA ALA A 995 -37.17 14.98 -26.43
C ALA A 995 -38.51 14.37 -25.95
N ARG A 996 -38.50 13.74 -24.76
CA ARG A 996 -39.70 13.44 -23.95
C ARG A 996 -39.39 13.56 -22.45
N LEU A 997 -40.29 14.25 -21.75
CA LEU A 997 -40.42 14.55 -20.31
C LEU A 997 -39.82 13.52 -19.34
N VAL A 998 -39.25 13.86 -18.17
CA VAL A 998 -39.54 14.93 -17.18
C VAL A 998 -40.91 14.81 -16.52
N SER A 999 -41.02 13.93 -15.52
CA SER A 999 -41.97 14.08 -14.41
C SER A 999 -41.64 13.15 -13.23
N GLU A 1000 -40.78 13.61 -12.30
CA GLU A 1000 -41.04 13.51 -10.85
C GLU A 1000 -40.01 14.28 -10.00
N LEU A 1001 -40.45 14.64 -8.78
CA LEU A 1001 -39.64 15.08 -7.64
C LEU A 1001 -38.72 16.33 -7.75
N ALA A 1002 -39.28 17.42 -8.25
CA ALA A 1002 -38.97 18.74 -7.67
C ALA A 1002 -39.65 18.87 -6.27
N ALA A 1003 -39.08 18.26 -5.22
CA ALA A 1003 -39.70 18.27 -3.88
C ALA A 1003 -38.73 18.07 -2.68
N ARG A 1004 -37.69 18.91 -2.54
CA ARG A 1004 -37.13 19.35 -1.23
C ARG A 1004 -36.05 20.43 -1.40
N THR A 1005 -36.42 21.68 -1.19
CA THR A 1005 -35.47 22.80 -0.98
C THR A 1005 -36.09 23.79 0.00
N GLN A 1006 -35.85 23.56 1.29
CA GLN A 1006 -36.20 24.51 2.36
C GLN A 1006 -35.37 24.22 3.62
N GLN A 1007 -35.15 25.25 4.44
CA GLN A 1007 -34.36 25.26 5.68
C GLN A 1007 -32.84 25.04 5.50
N LEU A 1008 -32.20 26.11 5.05
CA LEU A 1008 -30.87 26.52 5.49
C LEU A 1008 -31.07 27.60 6.58
N THR A 1009 -31.05 27.18 7.85
CA THR A 1009 -30.99 28.02 9.08
C THR A 1009 -30.68 27.09 10.25
N ASP A 1010 -29.99 27.62 11.26
CA ASP A 1010 -29.67 26.98 12.54
C ASP A 1010 -28.84 25.69 12.47
N MET A 1011 -27.51 25.85 12.53
CA MET A 1011 -26.67 25.27 13.60
C MET A 1011 -25.29 25.95 13.55
N THR A 1012 -25.07 26.86 14.49
CA THR A 1012 -23.72 27.25 14.95
C THR A 1012 -23.15 26.14 15.85
N ASP A 1013 -21.98 26.40 16.45
CA ASP A 1013 -21.44 25.66 17.59
C ASP A 1013 -20.91 24.25 17.27
N ALA A 1014 -19.79 24.24 16.54
CA ALA A 1014 -18.86 23.11 16.49
C ALA A 1014 -17.56 23.50 17.23
N HIS A 1015 -17.59 23.49 18.56
CA HIS A 1015 -16.38 23.61 19.38
C HIS A 1015 -15.48 22.39 19.16
N PHE A 1016 -14.22 22.61 18.78
CA PHE A 1016 -13.21 21.56 18.77
C PHE A 1016 -12.77 21.22 20.20
N VAL A 1017 -13.30 20.13 20.75
CA VAL A 1017 -12.79 19.54 22.00
C VAL A 1017 -11.71 18.52 21.64
N PHE A 1018 -10.47 18.81 22.01
CA PHE A 1018 -9.42 17.81 22.10
C PHE A 1018 -9.62 17.00 23.38
N ASP A 1019 -10.20 15.80 23.27
CA ASP A 1019 -10.33 14.89 24.41
C ASP A 1019 -9.08 14.02 24.60
N HIS A 1020 -8.66 13.83 25.85
CA HIS A 1020 -7.49 13.05 26.23
C HIS A 1020 -7.87 11.59 26.43
N VAL A 1021 -7.72 10.77 25.39
CA VAL A 1021 -7.83 9.30 25.52
C VAL A 1021 -6.60 8.77 26.26
N SER A 1022 -6.74 8.57 27.57
CA SER A 1022 -5.71 8.02 28.44
C SER A 1022 -5.46 6.53 28.16
N GLU A 1023 -4.19 6.11 28.19
CA GLU A 1023 -3.84 4.69 28.07
C GLU A 1023 -4.30 3.88 29.28
N THR A 1024 -5.04 2.79 29.09
CA THR A 1024 -5.15 1.71 30.11
C THR A 1024 -5.63 0.37 29.54
N ALA A 1025 -4.76 -0.39 28.86
CA ALA A 1025 -4.87 -1.85 28.73
C ALA A 1025 -3.58 -2.48 28.17
N GLN A 1026 -2.76 -3.11 29.01
CA GLN A 1026 -1.74 -4.07 28.55
C GLN A 1026 -2.23 -5.51 28.74
N HIS A 1027 -1.71 -6.41 27.89
CA HIS A 1027 -1.76 -7.88 27.98
C HIS A 1027 -3.14 -8.55 27.86
N HIS A 1028 -3.34 -9.23 26.71
CA HIS A 1028 -3.09 -10.68 26.71
C HIS A 1028 -2.68 -11.20 25.32
N VAL A 1029 -1.91 -12.29 25.32
CA VAL A 1029 -1.40 -12.99 24.12
C VAL A 1029 -2.38 -14.09 23.69
N GLY A 1030 -2.55 -14.30 22.38
CA GLY A 1030 -3.24 -15.46 21.82
C GLY A 1030 -3.22 -15.48 20.29
N ASP A 1031 -2.56 -16.48 19.71
CA ASP A 1031 -2.54 -16.73 18.26
C ASP A 1031 -3.91 -17.18 17.72
N TYR A 1032 -4.16 -17.01 16.41
CA TYR A 1032 -4.44 -18.14 15.49
C TYR A 1032 -4.51 -17.70 14.02
N HIS A 1033 -4.38 -18.69 13.11
CA HIS A 1033 -4.22 -18.52 11.66
C HIS A 1033 -5.55 -18.41 10.86
N LEU A 1034 -5.44 -17.78 9.68
CA LEU A 1034 -6.11 -18.11 8.39
C LEU A 1034 -7.57 -18.59 8.40
N ILE A 1035 -8.45 -17.77 7.81
CA ILE A 1035 -9.03 -18.06 6.47
C ILE A 1035 -8.85 -16.81 5.61
#